data_AF-C7GZQ0-F1
#
_entry.id   AF-C7GZQ0-F1
#
_cell.length_a   1.000
_cell.length_b   1.000
_cell.length_c   1.000
_cell.angle_alpha   90.00
_cell.angle_beta   90.00
_cell.angle_gamma   90.00
#
_symmetry.space_group_name_H-M   'P 1'
#
loop_
_entity.id
_entity.type
_entity.pdbx_description
1 polymer ?
#
loop_
_entity_poly.entity_id
_entity_poly.type
_entity_poly.pdbx_seq_one_letter_code
_entity_poly.pdbx_strand_id
1 'polypeptide(L)'
;MKNSKKRWKRSRVLNVTSKLFACMLSIMLVLTVIMPALATENKISKQDDKEIAKSGALHKRQSKTSKRSGEKIVAYVKKEKPNSNESKRDVSSKDKKDKKKKAVSKPKTIEGKEGAKEDKVKNKRNLLFNLNESGNVKATRDLENNINVLARDTSGDMKIDRQKWIDMVVALGGVHNADGLNWGKVNVGRLKFHTAGISLPDDCSTFFRFFKGEIYGCESLNTSDVINMSFMFRWTAKADPNVSNWDTSKVTDMEGMFLLASANPDVSKWNTSNVTNMKGMFDRAGNADPDVSNWDTSKVTDMEDMFSGVVNGNPDVSNWDTSSVTDMQSMFFRTEKANPDVSKWNISNVTNMYEMFQEAKAANPEVSNWDTSKVENMSRMFYFASNATPNVKNWNTPNVTDMSGMFKGAEKANPDVSNWDISNVTDMKDMFSGSGIKKADLSKWKLNKDGSNGTLQSGHMFDGCEALEYLKTPAGLGTIVKGGNYDFKIIRLKKGDPVTIEKENQNFGGMESAYVINAADDKEAVYHVYRKDKYVGVTFDKNGGDTECWFNHEIVEKGKTFNAGGGRFPSQKPTKKEHVCVGWAKNAKATKPNIIKNTVVDKDVMAYAVYKLEVPKLKMKVRVKKIRKGRKRIKVRVLTLRFRPSKAASGYEAKVVIRGKVRKIKLKKGRKKLKGFIVGKIVLPRRGKGFLYFRGFKKIKGKKHYGIKIKKLIK
;
A
#
# COMPACT_ATOMS: atom_id res chain seq x y z
N MET A 1 53.49 -24.86 -24.13
CA MET A 1 52.61 -23.91 -24.87
C MET A 1 51.61 -24.66 -25.77
N LYS A 2 50.52 -25.21 -25.21
CA LYS A 2 49.40 -25.77 -26.01
C LYS A 2 48.07 -25.78 -25.24
N ASN A 3 47.87 -24.85 -24.28
CA ASN A 3 46.61 -24.72 -23.54
C ASN A 3 46.07 -23.29 -23.37
N SER A 4 46.66 -22.28 -24.02
CA SER A 4 46.13 -20.89 -23.97
C SER A 4 45.30 -20.48 -25.20
N LYS A 5 45.26 -21.26 -26.28
CA LYS A 5 44.54 -20.88 -27.52
C LYS A 5 43.07 -21.33 -27.60
N LYS A 6 42.55 -22.12 -26.66
CA LYS A 6 41.12 -22.52 -26.63
C LYS A 6 40.20 -21.56 -25.84
N ARG A 7 40.76 -20.61 -25.07
CA ARG A 7 39.97 -19.61 -24.32
C ARG A 7 39.68 -18.31 -25.08
N TRP A 8 40.18 -18.17 -26.31
CA TRP A 8 40.06 -16.92 -27.10
C TRP A 8 39.12 -16.99 -28.31
N LYS A 9 38.29 -18.04 -28.43
CA LYS A 9 37.19 -18.10 -29.43
C LYS A 9 35.77 -18.05 -28.84
N ARG A 10 35.61 -18.05 -27.51
CA ARG A 10 34.29 -17.91 -26.84
C ARG A 10 33.90 -16.47 -26.49
N SER A 11 34.80 -15.50 -26.66
CA SER A 11 34.53 -14.07 -26.35
C SER A 11 33.92 -13.27 -27.52
N ARG A 12 33.97 -13.78 -28.76
CA ARG A 12 33.43 -13.05 -29.93
C ARG A 12 31.93 -13.23 -30.18
N VAL A 13 31.25 -14.17 -29.50
CA VAL A 13 29.80 -14.40 -29.68
C VAL A 13 28.96 -13.66 -28.63
N LEU A 14 29.55 -13.20 -27.52
CA LEU A 14 28.85 -12.40 -26.51
C LEU A 14 28.80 -10.89 -26.79
N ASN A 15 29.44 -10.41 -27.86
CA ASN A 15 29.59 -8.97 -28.14
C ASN A 15 28.70 -8.43 -29.26
N VAL A 16 27.84 -9.27 -29.86
CA VAL A 16 26.88 -8.84 -30.90
C VAL A 16 25.50 -8.56 -30.29
N THR A 17 25.09 -9.33 -29.27
CA THR A 17 23.81 -9.13 -28.56
C THR A 17 23.82 -7.88 -27.67
N SER A 18 24.95 -7.59 -27.00
CA SER A 18 25.14 -6.38 -26.19
C SER A 18 25.16 -5.09 -27.04
N LYS A 19 25.77 -5.14 -28.24
CA LYS A 19 25.79 -3.99 -29.16
C LYS A 19 24.44 -3.73 -29.82
N LEU A 20 23.65 -4.77 -30.11
CA LEU A 20 22.26 -4.63 -30.57
C LEU A 20 21.34 -4.05 -29.47
N PHE A 21 21.53 -4.45 -28.21
CA PHE A 21 20.80 -3.89 -27.07
C PHE A 21 21.14 -2.41 -26.83
N ALA A 22 22.43 -2.04 -26.90
CA ALA A 22 22.87 -0.65 -26.75
C ALA A 22 22.40 0.26 -27.89
N CYS A 23 22.37 -0.25 -29.13
CA CYS A 23 21.88 0.50 -30.29
C CYS A 23 20.35 0.69 -30.25
N MET A 24 19.60 -0.30 -29.75
CA MET A 24 18.15 -0.20 -29.53
C MET A 24 17.79 0.76 -28.38
N LEU A 25 18.57 0.79 -27.30
CA LEU A 25 18.44 1.78 -26.21
C LEU A 25 18.72 3.21 -26.69
N SER A 26 19.65 3.37 -27.64
CA SER A 26 19.97 4.67 -28.24
C SER A 26 18.86 5.16 -29.17
N ILE A 27 18.23 4.26 -29.94
CA ILE A 27 17.07 4.57 -30.79
C ILE A 27 15.81 4.88 -29.93
N MET A 28 15.64 4.20 -28.79
CA MET A 28 14.55 4.50 -27.84
C MET A 28 14.73 5.83 -27.10
N LEU A 29 15.98 6.27 -26.84
CA LEU A 29 16.25 7.60 -26.29
C LEU A 29 15.96 8.72 -27.31
N VAL A 30 16.20 8.46 -28.61
CA VAL A 30 15.88 9.42 -29.67
C VAL A 30 14.36 9.53 -29.92
N LEU A 31 13.61 8.43 -29.78
CA LEU A 31 12.13 8.45 -29.91
C LEU A 31 11.40 9.07 -28.71
N THR A 32 11.97 8.98 -27.50
CA THR A 32 11.39 9.62 -26.29
C THR A 32 11.63 11.13 -26.23
N VAL A 33 12.64 11.66 -26.94
CA VAL A 33 12.91 13.10 -27.02
C VAL A 33 12.13 13.79 -28.14
N ILE A 34 11.64 13.06 -29.16
CA ILE A 34 10.96 13.68 -30.33
C ILE A 34 9.43 13.71 -30.19
N MET A 35 8.80 12.84 -29.38
CA MET A 35 7.34 12.83 -29.24
C MET A 35 6.69 13.99 -28.48
N PRO A 36 7.36 14.75 -27.60
CA PRO A 36 6.79 15.99 -27.06
C PRO A 36 6.72 17.14 -28.06
N ALA A 37 7.47 17.09 -29.17
CA ALA A 37 7.54 18.18 -30.16
C ALA A 37 6.45 18.12 -31.24
N LEU A 38 5.85 16.95 -31.48
CA LEU A 38 4.77 16.77 -32.48
C LEU A 38 3.36 17.00 -31.91
N ALA A 39 3.20 17.12 -30.59
CA ALA A 39 1.92 17.40 -29.95
C ALA A 39 1.61 18.90 -29.81
N THR A 40 2.56 19.78 -30.14
CA THR A 40 2.41 21.24 -30.06
C THR A 40 2.10 21.95 -31.38
N GLU A 41 2.11 21.25 -32.53
CA GLU A 41 1.77 21.86 -33.82
C GLU A 41 0.28 21.78 -34.21
N ASN A 42 -0.57 21.12 -33.42
CA ASN A 42 -2.01 21.02 -33.68
C ASN A 42 -2.90 21.89 -32.77
N LYS A 43 -2.32 22.91 -32.12
CA LYS A 43 -3.05 23.89 -31.28
C LYS A 43 -2.91 25.35 -31.73
N ILE A 44 -2.50 25.59 -32.98
CA ILE A 44 -2.50 26.93 -33.59
C ILE A 44 -3.42 26.93 -34.81
N SER A 45 -4.73 26.91 -34.57
CA SER A 45 -5.71 27.60 -35.40
C SER A 45 -6.98 27.75 -34.57
N LYS A 46 -7.64 28.90 -34.70
CA LYS A 46 -8.75 29.43 -33.86
C LYS A 46 -8.31 30.29 -32.69
N GLN A 47 -7.60 31.36 -33.03
CA GLN A 47 -7.70 32.60 -32.27
C GLN A 47 -7.59 33.76 -33.25
N ASP A 48 -8.69 34.05 -33.92
CA ASP A 48 -9.05 35.37 -34.43
C ASP A 48 -10.58 35.46 -34.38
N ASP A 49 -11.09 36.68 -34.21
CA ASP A 49 -12.48 37.09 -33.95
C ASP A 49 -12.87 37.26 -32.47
N LYS A 50 -12.12 38.15 -31.81
CA LYS A 50 -12.69 39.06 -30.79
C LYS A 50 -12.89 40.43 -31.45
N GLU A 51 -14.14 40.74 -31.78
CA GLU A 51 -14.76 42.08 -31.73
C GLU A 51 -16.22 41.89 -32.14
N ILE A 52 -17.22 42.05 -31.25
CA ILE A 52 -18.04 43.27 -31.15
C ILE A 52 -19.02 43.10 -29.95
N ALA A 53 -19.21 44.20 -29.19
CA ALA A 53 -20.31 44.51 -28.26
C ALA A 53 -20.49 43.60 -27.02
N LYS A 54 -20.12 43.98 -25.79
CA LYS A 54 -20.63 45.06 -24.91
C LYS A 54 -22.17 45.22 -24.87
N SER A 55 -22.66 45.17 -23.63
CA SER A 55 -23.97 45.62 -23.10
C SER A 55 -25.10 44.59 -23.03
N GLY A 56 -25.85 44.62 -21.93
CA GLY A 56 -27.16 43.98 -21.82
C GLY A 56 -27.39 43.21 -20.53
N ALA A 57 -27.83 43.91 -19.50
CA ALA A 57 -28.19 43.38 -18.19
C ALA A 57 -29.57 42.69 -18.17
N LEU A 58 -29.83 42.02 -17.04
CA LEU A 58 -31.11 41.85 -16.34
C LEU A 58 -32.12 40.77 -16.79
N HIS A 59 -32.59 40.08 -15.73
CA HIS A 59 -33.93 39.47 -15.55
C HIS A 59 -34.21 38.19 -16.35
N LYS A 60 -34.98 37.20 -15.89
CA LYS A 60 -35.64 36.86 -14.62
C LYS A 60 -36.02 35.38 -14.80
N ARG A 61 -35.84 34.56 -13.75
CA ARG A 61 -36.86 33.76 -13.06
C ARG A 61 -37.78 32.85 -13.92
N GLN A 62 -37.85 31.62 -13.41
CA GLN A 62 -39.02 30.73 -13.31
C GLN A 62 -39.44 30.02 -14.61
N SER A 63 -39.95 28.80 -14.60
CA SER A 63 -40.00 27.70 -13.62
C SER A 63 -40.78 26.55 -14.28
N LYS A 64 -40.44 25.32 -13.90
CA LYS A 64 -41.38 24.21 -13.58
C LYS A 64 -42.26 23.58 -14.69
N THR A 65 -42.05 22.25 -14.80
CA THR A 65 -43.07 21.15 -14.84
C THR A 65 -43.99 21.08 -16.07
N SER A 66 -44.47 19.94 -16.60
CA SER A 66 -44.83 18.66 -15.99
C SER A 66 -45.11 17.58 -17.08
N LYS A 67 -45.07 16.30 -16.66
CA LYS A 67 -45.96 15.14 -16.98
C LYS A 67 -46.54 14.96 -18.41
N ARG A 68 -46.34 13.84 -19.11
CA ARG A 68 -46.82 12.42 -18.95
C ARG A 68 -48.09 12.13 -19.79
N SER A 69 -48.10 10.95 -20.43
CA SER A 69 -49.18 10.26 -21.19
C SER A 69 -49.47 10.83 -22.60
N GLY A 70 -49.83 10.06 -23.63
CA GLY A 70 -50.12 8.64 -23.78
C GLY A 70 -50.77 8.41 -25.16
N GLU A 71 -50.47 7.23 -25.74
CA GLU A 71 -51.29 6.43 -26.66
C GLU A 71 -51.77 6.91 -28.06
N LYS A 72 -51.35 6.12 -29.07
CA LYS A 72 -52.15 5.29 -30.02
C LYS A 72 -52.63 5.80 -31.41
N ILE A 73 -52.11 5.07 -32.44
CA ILE A 73 -52.73 4.45 -33.67
C ILE A 73 -53.21 5.48 -34.76
N VAL A 74 -53.04 5.38 -36.09
CA VAL A 74 -53.17 4.33 -37.16
C VAL A 74 -52.39 4.84 -38.41
N ALA A 75 -51.38 4.17 -38.98
CA ALA A 75 -51.33 3.16 -40.07
C ALA A 75 -51.99 3.48 -41.44
N TYR A 76 -51.23 3.37 -42.55
CA TYR A 76 -51.53 2.75 -43.88
C TYR A 76 -50.22 2.78 -44.72
N VAL A 77 -49.45 1.69 -44.93
CA VAL A 77 -49.59 0.50 -45.83
C VAL A 77 -49.13 0.72 -47.29
N LYS A 78 -48.11 -0.03 -47.70
CA LYS A 78 -48.09 -1.01 -48.83
C LYS A 78 -46.81 -1.87 -48.70
N LYS A 79 -46.92 -3.15 -48.31
CA LYS A 79 -47.04 -4.38 -49.14
C LYS A 79 -45.74 -4.64 -49.93
N GLU A 80 -45.07 -5.80 -49.84
CA GLU A 80 -45.59 -7.17 -49.94
C GLU A 80 -44.79 -8.21 -49.12
N LYS A 81 -45.46 -9.33 -48.84
CA LYS A 81 -45.08 -10.60 -48.18
C LYS A 81 -46.08 -11.65 -48.74
N PRO A 82 -46.01 -12.96 -48.44
CA PRO A 82 -44.89 -13.93 -48.48
C PRO A 82 -45.35 -15.35 -48.96
N ASN A 83 -44.46 -16.36 -48.80
CA ASN A 83 -44.75 -17.80 -48.53
C ASN A 83 -45.40 -18.64 -49.66
N SER A 84 -45.23 -19.97 -49.79
CA SER A 84 -44.61 -21.06 -49.02
C SER A 84 -44.74 -22.39 -49.82
N ASN A 85 -43.98 -23.41 -49.41
CA ASN A 85 -44.28 -24.85 -49.42
C ASN A 85 -44.04 -25.78 -50.66
N GLU A 86 -43.15 -26.75 -50.39
CA GLU A 86 -43.29 -28.23 -50.47
C GLU A 86 -43.36 -29.04 -51.78
N SER A 87 -42.58 -30.15 -51.72
CA SER A 87 -42.77 -31.47 -52.36
C SER A 87 -42.38 -31.59 -53.85
N LYS A 88 -42.04 -32.74 -54.46
CA LYS A 88 -41.50 -34.08 -54.13
C LYS A 88 -41.27 -34.73 -55.53
N ARG A 89 -40.20 -35.53 -55.68
CA ARG A 89 -40.07 -36.76 -56.50
C ARG A 89 -40.17 -36.75 -58.05
N ASP A 90 -39.09 -37.32 -58.63
CA ASP A 90 -39.02 -38.46 -59.57
C ASP A 90 -39.33 -38.36 -61.09
N VAL A 91 -38.26 -38.67 -61.85
CA VAL A 91 -38.13 -39.62 -63.00
C VAL A 91 -38.74 -39.30 -64.37
N SER A 92 -37.88 -39.17 -65.40
CA SER A 92 -37.75 -40.06 -66.61
C SER A 92 -36.90 -39.35 -67.70
N SER A 93 -35.85 -39.97 -68.28
CA SER A 93 -35.78 -40.72 -69.56
C SER A 93 -36.20 -39.90 -70.80
N LYS A 94 -35.64 -39.96 -72.03
CA LYS A 94 -34.56 -40.65 -72.76
C LYS A 94 -34.62 -40.09 -74.21
N ASP A 95 -33.50 -40.04 -74.96
CA ASP A 95 -33.36 -40.17 -76.44
C ASP A 95 -32.17 -39.33 -76.95
N LYS A 96 -31.34 -39.67 -77.96
CA LYS A 96 -31.02 -40.87 -78.75
C LYS A 96 -29.81 -40.51 -79.65
N LYS A 97 -28.89 -41.48 -79.85
CA LYS A 97 -28.10 -41.79 -81.09
C LYS A 97 -27.14 -40.70 -81.65
N ASP A 98 -25.99 -40.98 -82.26
CA ASP A 98 -25.40 -42.21 -82.83
C ASP A 98 -23.91 -42.02 -83.19
N LYS A 99 -23.23 -43.15 -83.49
CA LYS A 99 -21.90 -43.41 -84.11
C LYS A 99 -20.74 -43.74 -83.15
N LYS A 100 -20.48 -45.02 -82.82
CA LYS A 100 -19.68 -46.09 -83.53
C LYS A 100 -18.22 -45.65 -83.78
N LYS A 101 -17.16 -46.34 -83.31
CA LYS A 101 -16.83 -47.80 -83.36
C LYS A 101 -15.63 -48.16 -82.44
N LYS A 102 -15.74 -49.32 -81.76
CA LYS A 102 -14.79 -50.48 -81.55
C LYS A 102 -13.30 -50.22 -81.19
N ALA A 103 -12.58 -50.98 -80.36
CA ALA A 103 -12.71 -52.29 -79.68
C ALA A 103 -11.69 -52.35 -78.49
N VAL A 104 -12.05 -52.85 -77.28
CA VAL A 104 -11.81 -54.20 -76.69
C VAL A 104 -10.35 -54.71 -76.68
N SER A 105 -9.72 -54.82 -75.49
CA SER A 105 -9.24 -56.10 -74.88
C SER A 105 -8.39 -55.88 -73.61
N LYS A 106 -8.63 -56.68 -72.56
CA LYS A 106 -7.74 -56.87 -71.37
C LYS A 106 -6.53 -57.81 -71.71
N PRO A 107 -5.71 -58.26 -70.75
CA PRO A 107 -4.40 -57.71 -70.35
C PRO A 107 -3.23 -58.68 -70.67
N LYS A 108 -1.96 -58.23 -70.65
CA LYS A 108 -0.81 -59.13 -70.47
C LYS A 108 0.46 -58.39 -70.05
N THR A 109 1.08 -58.97 -69.03
CA THR A 109 2.38 -58.72 -68.39
C THR A 109 3.56 -58.88 -69.36
N ILE A 110 4.56 -57.99 -69.30
CA ILE A 110 5.98 -58.28 -69.61
C ILE A 110 6.87 -57.39 -68.71
N GLU A 111 7.85 -58.02 -68.07
CA GLU A 111 8.95 -57.44 -67.29
C GLU A 111 9.96 -56.67 -68.17
N GLY A 112 10.61 -55.64 -67.63
CA GLY A 112 11.76 -55.03 -68.29
C GLY A 112 12.21 -53.73 -67.62
N LYS A 113 13.34 -53.79 -66.90
CA LYS A 113 14.07 -52.64 -66.38
C LYS A 113 14.73 -51.86 -67.52
N GLU A 114 14.71 -50.53 -67.38
CA GLU A 114 15.61 -49.48 -67.90
C GLU A 114 14.71 -48.25 -68.11
N GLY A 115 14.97 -47.04 -67.66
CA GLY A 115 16.20 -46.34 -67.35
C GLY A 115 15.82 -44.87 -67.42
N ALA A 116 15.97 -44.17 -66.30
CA ALA A 116 16.02 -42.72 -66.11
C ALA A 116 15.60 -41.80 -67.28
N LYS A 117 14.51 -41.04 -67.11
CA LYS A 117 14.51 -39.59 -66.77
C LYS A 117 13.08 -39.04 -66.94
N GLU A 118 12.84 -37.95 -66.24
CA GLU A 118 11.63 -37.09 -66.30
C GLU A 118 10.39 -37.60 -65.54
N ASP A 119 10.43 -37.39 -64.22
CA ASP A 119 9.34 -36.68 -63.54
C ASP A 119 9.86 -36.11 -62.20
N LYS A 120 10.58 -34.98 -62.26
CA LYS A 120 10.87 -34.14 -61.10
C LYS A 120 9.77 -33.10 -60.91
N VAL A 121 8.53 -33.56 -60.74
CA VAL A 121 7.43 -32.72 -60.24
C VAL A 121 7.23 -33.01 -58.75
N LYS A 122 7.72 -32.07 -57.91
CA LYS A 122 7.29 -31.77 -56.54
C LYS A 122 6.85 -32.94 -55.65
N ASN A 123 7.81 -33.61 -55.02
CA ASN A 123 7.55 -34.39 -53.80
C ASN A 123 7.43 -33.43 -52.58
N LYS A 124 6.38 -32.58 -52.53
CA LYS A 124 5.99 -31.84 -51.32
C LYS A 124 5.00 -32.70 -50.54
N ARG A 125 5.51 -33.69 -49.79
CA ARG A 125 4.66 -34.49 -48.90
C ARG A 125 4.08 -33.59 -47.80
N ASN A 126 2.76 -33.62 -47.61
CA ASN A 126 2.14 -33.16 -46.37
C ASN A 126 2.84 -33.86 -45.21
N LEU A 127 3.50 -33.11 -44.32
CA LEU A 127 4.07 -33.68 -43.10
C LEU A 127 2.92 -34.17 -42.23
N LEU A 128 2.95 -35.45 -41.85
CA LEU A 128 1.92 -36.09 -41.03
C LEU A 128 2.57 -36.55 -39.72
N PHE A 129 1.92 -36.22 -38.61
CA PHE A 129 2.34 -36.58 -37.26
C PHE A 129 1.18 -37.31 -36.58
N ASN A 130 1.43 -38.52 -36.07
CA ASN A 130 0.48 -39.19 -35.17
C ASN A 130 0.62 -38.53 -33.79
N LEU A 131 -0.50 -38.05 -33.23
CA LEU A 131 -0.52 -37.33 -31.95
C LEU A 131 -0.89 -38.22 -30.77
N ASN A 132 -1.25 -39.48 -31.00
CA ASN A 132 -1.44 -40.47 -29.95
C ASN A 132 -0.94 -41.87 -30.35
N GLU A 133 -0.89 -42.81 -29.40
CA GLU A 133 -0.45 -44.20 -29.63
C GLU A 133 -1.32 -44.95 -30.64
N SER A 134 -2.64 -44.81 -30.52
CA SER A 134 -3.60 -45.42 -31.44
C SER A 134 -3.45 -44.93 -32.89
N GLY A 135 -2.83 -43.76 -33.08
CA GLY A 135 -2.73 -43.08 -34.36
C GLY A 135 -4.09 -42.60 -34.87
N ASN A 136 -5.09 -42.49 -34.00
CA ASN A 136 -6.40 -41.95 -34.36
C ASN A 136 -6.35 -40.43 -34.54
N VAL A 137 -5.66 -39.72 -33.63
CA VAL A 137 -5.47 -38.27 -33.71
C VAL A 137 -4.20 -37.95 -34.47
N LYS A 138 -4.29 -37.08 -35.47
CA LYS A 138 -3.17 -36.71 -36.34
C LYS A 138 -3.11 -35.22 -36.61
N ALA A 139 -1.89 -34.71 -36.75
CA ALA A 139 -1.65 -33.40 -37.33
C ALA A 139 -1.08 -33.53 -38.74
N THR A 140 -1.55 -32.68 -39.64
CA THR A 140 -1.01 -32.55 -41.00
C THR A 140 -0.64 -31.10 -41.29
N ARG A 141 0.50 -30.87 -41.93
CA ARG A 141 0.89 -29.56 -42.45
C ARG A 141 0.51 -29.44 -43.91
N ASP A 142 -0.29 -28.42 -44.24
CA ASP A 142 -0.67 -28.13 -45.63
C ASP A 142 0.38 -27.26 -46.36
N LEU A 143 0.11 -26.95 -47.63
CA LEU A 143 1.00 -26.17 -48.49
C LEU A 143 1.15 -24.69 -48.07
N GLU A 144 0.23 -24.17 -47.26
CA GLU A 144 0.24 -22.82 -46.70
C GLU A 144 0.92 -22.77 -45.33
N ASN A 145 1.44 -23.91 -44.85
CA ASN A 145 2.00 -24.09 -43.51
C ASN A 145 0.96 -23.98 -42.39
N ASN A 146 -0.32 -24.23 -42.65
CA ASN A 146 -1.28 -24.44 -41.58
C ASN A 146 -1.15 -25.86 -41.04
N ILE A 147 -1.36 -26.02 -39.74
CA ILE A 147 -1.44 -27.32 -39.07
C ILE A 147 -2.91 -27.65 -38.86
N ASN A 148 -3.32 -28.80 -39.41
CA ASN A 148 -4.68 -29.32 -39.30
C ASN A 148 -4.65 -30.57 -38.43
N VAL A 149 -5.31 -30.50 -37.28
CA VAL A 149 -5.45 -31.58 -36.30
C VAL A 149 -6.83 -32.22 -36.44
N LEU A 150 -6.88 -33.53 -36.62
CA LEU A 150 -8.11 -34.30 -36.81
C LEU A 150 -8.02 -35.67 -36.15
N ALA A 151 -9.15 -36.18 -35.68
CA ALA A 151 -9.33 -37.59 -35.31
C ALA A 151 -10.11 -38.32 -36.42
N ARG A 152 -9.73 -39.55 -36.73
CA ARG A 152 -10.38 -40.35 -37.79
C ARG A 152 -11.68 -41.02 -37.31
N ASP A 153 -11.70 -41.43 -36.06
CA ASP A 153 -12.79 -42.14 -35.41
C ASP A 153 -13.09 -41.46 -34.06
N THR A 154 -14.28 -40.87 -33.93
CA THR A 154 -14.70 -40.17 -32.70
C THR A 154 -15.07 -41.12 -31.57
N SER A 155 -15.16 -42.42 -31.82
CA SER A 155 -15.38 -43.45 -30.80
C SER A 155 -14.07 -44.05 -30.25
N GLY A 156 -12.94 -43.79 -30.92
CA GLY A 156 -11.63 -44.26 -30.51
C GLY A 156 -10.93 -43.35 -29.50
N ASP A 157 -9.66 -43.64 -29.22
CA ASP A 157 -8.82 -42.78 -28.38
C ASP A 157 -8.59 -41.41 -29.08
N MET A 158 -9.05 -40.35 -28.43
CA MET A 158 -8.96 -38.97 -28.92
C MET A 158 -7.99 -38.09 -28.11
N LYS A 159 -7.24 -38.68 -27.16
CA LYS A 159 -6.34 -37.92 -26.30
C LYS A 159 -5.01 -37.65 -27.00
N ILE A 160 -4.57 -36.41 -27.01
CA ILE A 160 -3.24 -36.04 -27.49
C ILE A 160 -2.20 -36.45 -26.45
N ASP A 161 -1.20 -37.22 -26.88
CA ASP A 161 0.00 -37.48 -26.09
C ASP A 161 0.90 -36.24 -26.07
N ARG A 162 1.19 -35.72 -24.87
CA ARG A 162 2.01 -34.52 -24.69
C ARG A 162 3.37 -34.62 -25.39
N GLN A 163 4.05 -35.77 -25.25
CA GLN A 163 5.35 -35.97 -25.87
C GLN A 163 5.26 -35.95 -27.40
N LYS A 164 4.21 -36.55 -27.99
CA LYS A 164 4.02 -36.52 -29.45
C LYS A 164 3.69 -35.13 -29.98
N TRP A 165 2.98 -34.32 -29.20
CA TRP A 165 2.79 -32.90 -29.49
C TRP A 165 4.12 -32.14 -29.51
N ILE A 166 4.97 -32.36 -28.50
CA ILE A 166 6.32 -31.76 -28.43
C ILE A 166 7.15 -32.20 -29.63
N ASP A 167 7.19 -33.49 -29.94
CA ASP A 167 7.97 -34.04 -31.05
C ASP A 167 7.53 -33.43 -32.39
N MET A 168 6.23 -33.25 -32.60
CA MET A 168 5.69 -32.54 -33.77
C MET A 168 6.24 -31.11 -33.83
N VAL A 169 6.14 -30.34 -32.75
CA VAL A 169 6.57 -28.94 -32.71
C VAL A 169 8.07 -28.81 -32.93
N VAL A 170 8.88 -29.69 -32.35
CA VAL A 170 10.33 -29.76 -32.58
C VAL A 170 10.63 -30.10 -34.04
N ALA A 171 9.93 -31.06 -34.64
CA ALA A 171 10.07 -31.40 -36.05
C ALA A 171 9.66 -30.24 -36.98
N LEU A 172 8.77 -29.36 -36.54
CA LEU A 172 8.38 -28.13 -37.26
C LEU A 172 9.37 -26.96 -37.06
N GLY A 173 10.46 -27.16 -36.29
CA GLY A 173 11.50 -26.16 -36.03
C GLY A 173 11.36 -25.43 -34.69
N GLY A 174 10.46 -25.87 -33.83
CA GLY A 174 10.32 -25.41 -32.45
C GLY A 174 11.44 -25.92 -31.54
N VAL A 175 11.39 -25.50 -30.27
CA VAL A 175 12.37 -25.91 -29.26
C VAL A 175 11.64 -26.41 -28.02
N HIS A 176 12.16 -27.46 -27.40
CA HIS A 176 11.75 -27.92 -26.07
C HIS A 176 13.01 -28.01 -25.20
N ASN A 177 13.05 -27.25 -24.12
CA ASN A 177 14.18 -27.16 -23.19
C ASN A 177 13.68 -27.11 -21.74
N ALA A 178 14.55 -26.80 -20.78
CA ALA A 178 14.19 -26.67 -19.37
C ALA A 178 13.07 -25.65 -19.11
N ASP A 179 12.90 -24.66 -19.99
CA ASP A 179 11.83 -23.66 -19.87
C ASP A 179 10.50 -24.16 -20.47
N GLY A 180 10.43 -25.35 -21.08
CA GLY A 180 9.24 -25.92 -21.72
C GLY A 180 9.20 -25.75 -23.25
N LEU A 181 8.02 -25.93 -23.85
CA LEU A 181 7.82 -25.90 -25.30
C LEU A 181 7.83 -24.47 -25.86
N ASN A 182 8.38 -24.27 -27.06
CA ASN A 182 8.52 -22.95 -27.67
C ASN A 182 8.26 -23.00 -29.18
N TRP A 183 7.18 -22.34 -29.61
CA TRP A 183 6.77 -22.21 -31.01
C TRP A 183 7.41 -21.04 -31.74
N GLY A 184 8.20 -20.19 -31.10
CA GLY A 184 8.62 -18.88 -31.62
C GLY A 184 9.45 -18.92 -32.91
N LYS A 185 10.07 -20.06 -33.23
CA LYS A 185 10.79 -20.31 -34.50
C LYS A 185 9.98 -21.09 -35.53
N VAL A 186 8.84 -21.62 -35.13
CA VAL A 186 7.95 -22.39 -36.00
C VAL A 186 7.24 -21.44 -36.95
N ASN A 187 7.38 -21.69 -38.25
CA ASN A 187 6.67 -20.94 -39.29
C ASN A 187 5.34 -21.65 -39.61
N VAL A 188 4.30 -21.34 -38.84
CA VAL A 188 2.93 -21.84 -39.01
C VAL A 188 1.98 -20.66 -39.10
N GLY A 189 1.10 -20.67 -40.11
CA GLY A 189 0.09 -19.63 -40.32
C GLY A 189 -1.10 -19.80 -39.38
N ARG A 190 -1.78 -20.95 -39.48
CA ARG A 190 -2.94 -21.30 -38.64
C ARG A 190 -2.77 -22.68 -38.02
N LEU A 191 -3.31 -22.86 -36.82
CA LEU A 191 -3.49 -24.15 -36.18
C LEU A 191 -5.00 -24.41 -36.04
N LYS A 192 -5.50 -25.52 -36.58
CA LYS A 192 -6.93 -25.83 -36.64
C LYS A 192 -7.21 -27.21 -36.05
N PHE A 193 -8.10 -27.27 -35.06
CA PHE A 193 -8.69 -28.50 -34.56
C PHE A 193 -10.02 -28.74 -35.26
N HIS A 194 -10.09 -29.75 -36.14
CA HIS A 194 -11.26 -30.01 -36.99
C HIS A 194 -12.30 -30.93 -36.35
N THR A 195 -11.85 -31.81 -35.46
CA THR A 195 -12.73 -32.79 -34.82
C THR A 195 -13.04 -32.36 -33.41
N ALA A 196 -14.33 -32.19 -33.09
CA ALA A 196 -14.79 -31.91 -31.74
C ALA A 196 -14.53 -33.11 -30.81
N GLY A 197 -14.19 -32.83 -29.55
CA GLY A 197 -13.92 -33.86 -28.54
C GLY A 197 -12.48 -34.36 -28.50
N ILE A 198 -11.55 -33.79 -29.29
CA ILE A 198 -10.11 -34.09 -29.13
C ILE A 198 -9.70 -33.67 -27.72
N SER A 199 -9.20 -34.63 -26.94
CA SER A 199 -8.82 -34.41 -25.55
C SER A 199 -7.39 -33.92 -25.44
N LEU A 200 -7.18 -32.87 -24.65
CA LEU A 200 -5.85 -32.39 -24.32
C LEU A 200 -5.17 -33.27 -23.25
N PRO A 201 -3.82 -33.30 -23.17
CA PRO A 201 -3.12 -33.95 -22.07
C PRO A 201 -3.39 -33.24 -20.74
N ASP A 202 -3.14 -33.95 -19.64
CA ASP A 202 -3.26 -33.42 -18.27
C ASP A 202 -2.33 -32.23 -18.02
N ASP A 203 -1.11 -32.28 -18.56
CA ASP A 203 -0.16 -31.17 -18.55
C ASP A 203 -0.14 -30.41 -19.89
N CYS A 204 -0.83 -29.28 -19.92
CA CYS A 204 -0.83 -28.31 -21.01
C CYS A 204 0.13 -27.14 -20.79
N SER A 205 1.10 -27.27 -19.89
CA SER A 205 2.09 -26.22 -19.66
C SER A 205 2.81 -25.87 -20.96
N THR A 206 2.88 -24.58 -21.29
CA THR A 206 3.55 -24.03 -22.49
C THR A 206 3.03 -24.54 -23.85
N PHE A 207 1.85 -25.18 -23.90
CA PHE A 207 1.36 -25.93 -25.07
C PHE A 207 1.34 -25.13 -26.39
N PHE A 208 1.00 -23.83 -26.32
CA PHE A 208 0.99 -22.88 -27.44
C PHE A 208 1.95 -21.70 -27.24
N ARG A 209 2.90 -21.80 -26.31
CA ARG A 209 3.78 -20.68 -25.94
C ARG A 209 4.59 -20.18 -27.15
N PHE A 210 4.59 -18.86 -27.35
CA PHE A 210 5.18 -18.15 -28.50
C PHE A 210 4.56 -18.49 -29.86
N PHE A 211 3.36 -19.09 -29.92
CA PHE A 211 2.68 -19.32 -31.19
C PHE A 211 2.31 -17.98 -31.85
N LYS A 212 2.72 -17.81 -33.11
CA LYS A 212 2.58 -16.54 -33.86
C LYS A 212 1.35 -16.49 -34.77
N GLY A 213 0.71 -17.63 -34.99
CA GLY A 213 -0.44 -17.77 -35.89
C GLY A 213 -1.79 -17.59 -35.19
N GLU A 214 -2.85 -17.88 -35.94
CA GLU A 214 -4.23 -17.96 -35.43
C GLU A 214 -4.54 -19.40 -35.00
N ILE A 215 -5.33 -19.58 -33.94
CA ILE A 215 -5.76 -20.89 -33.45
C ILE A 215 -7.28 -21.00 -33.57
N TYR A 216 -7.77 -22.06 -34.20
CA TYR A 216 -9.19 -22.32 -34.43
C TYR A 216 -9.61 -23.69 -33.87
N GLY A 217 -10.86 -23.77 -33.39
CA GLY A 217 -11.45 -25.00 -32.86
C GLY A 217 -11.12 -25.28 -31.40
N CYS A 218 -10.57 -24.30 -30.67
CA CYS A 218 -10.28 -24.44 -29.24
C CYS A 218 -11.55 -24.76 -28.43
N GLU A 219 -12.68 -24.16 -28.81
CA GLU A 219 -13.98 -24.30 -28.14
C GLU A 219 -14.56 -25.71 -28.19
N SER A 220 -14.01 -26.56 -29.06
CA SER A 220 -14.42 -27.94 -29.27
C SER A 220 -13.46 -28.96 -28.65
N LEU A 221 -12.38 -28.51 -28.00
CA LEU A 221 -11.43 -29.37 -27.31
C LEU A 221 -12.00 -29.87 -25.99
N ASN A 222 -11.73 -31.12 -25.66
CA ASN A 222 -12.04 -31.66 -24.34
C ASN A 222 -10.87 -31.39 -23.37
N THR A 223 -11.15 -30.62 -22.31
CA THR A 223 -10.17 -30.25 -21.28
C THR A 223 -10.46 -30.85 -19.91
N SER A 224 -11.42 -31.79 -19.79
CA SER A 224 -11.88 -32.35 -18.51
C SER A 224 -10.80 -33.10 -17.71
N ASP A 225 -9.66 -33.39 -18.32
CA ASP A 225 -8.51 -34.05 -17.69
C ASP A 225 -7.32 -33.11 -17.48
N VAL A 226 -7.40 -31.85 -17.92
CA VAL A 226 -6.31 -30.87 -17.80
C VAL A 226 -6.16 -30.45 -16.34
N ILE A 227 -4.94 -30.53 -15.83
CA ILE A 227 -4.54 -30.16 -14.47
C ILE A 227 -3.67 -28.90 -14.50
N ASN A 228 -2.76 -28.79 -15.48
CA ASN A 228 -1.81 -27.68 -15.58
C ASN A 228 -1.99 -26.91 -16.89
N MET A 229 -2.29 -25.62 -16.81
CA MET A 229 -2.41 -24.68 -17.94
C MET A 229 -1.35 -23.56 -17.92
N SER A 230 -0.31 -23.71 -17.09
CA SER A 230 0.72 -22.68 -16.93
C SER A 230 1.37 -22.30 -18.26
N PHE A 231 1.44 -21.00 -18.54
CA PHE A 231 2.06 -20.41 -19.72
C PHE A 231 1.53 -20.91 -21.07
N MET A 232 0.35 -21.54 -21.10
CA MET A 232 -0.18 -22.21 -22.28
C MET A 232 -0.24 -21.29 -23.50
N PHE A 233 -0.68 -20.04 -23.33
CA PHE A 233 -0.80 -19.03 -24.38
C PHE A 233 0.18 -17.85 -24.19
N ARG A 234 1.24 -18.03 -23.41
CA ARG A 234 2.21 -16.96 -23.18
C ARG A 234 2.85 -16.49 -24.49
N TRP A 235 2.93 -15.16 -24.69
CA TRP A 235 3.46 -14.51 -25.89
C TRP A 235 2.73 -14.86 -27.20
N THR A 236 1.41 -15.08 -27.16
CA THR A 236 0.59 -15.39 -28.34
C THR A 236 -0.17 -14.18 -28.87
N ALA A 237 0.54 -13.19 -29.41
CA ALA A 237 -0.04 -11.89 -29.79
C ALA A 237 -1.17 -11.92 -30.85
N LYS A 238 -1.30 -13.01 -31.62
CA LYS A 238 -2.38 -13.18 -32.63
C LYS A 238 -3.39 -14.28 -32.28
N ALA A 239 -3.13 -15.06 -31.25
CA ALA A 239 -4.08 -16.10 -30.87
C ALA A 239 -5.15 -15.44 -29.99
N ASP A 240 -6.38 -15.42 -30.45
CA ASP A 240 -7.57 -15.12 -29.64
C ASP A 240 -8.37 -16.43 -29.47
N PRO A 241 -7.87 -17.37 -28.64
CA PRO A 241 -8.45 -18.70 -28.56
C PRO A 241 -9.85 -18.61 -27.94
N ASN A 242 -10.85 -19.17 -28.63
CA ASN A 242 -12.16 -19.36 -28.02
C ASN A 242 -12.08 -20.49 -26.99
N VAL A 243 -12.07 -20.12 -25.71
CA VAL A 243 -11.95 -21.04 -24.55
C VAL A 243 -13.23 -21.12 -23.71
N SER A 244 -14.33 -20.58 -24.22
CA SER A 244 -15.59 -20.38 -23.49
C SER A 244 -16.26 -21.68 -23.02
N ASN A 245 -15.96 -22.82 -23.62
CA ASN A 245 -16.54 -24.12 -23.30
C ASN A 245 -15.55 -25.09 -22.61
N TRP A 246 -14.39 -24.61 -22.20
CA TRP A 246 -13.40 -25.46 -21.52
C TRP A 246 -13.90 -25.87 -20.13
N ASP A 247 -13.81 -27.16 -19.84
CA ASP A 247 -13.93 -27.68 -18.48
C ASP A 247 -12.59 -27.48 -17.75
N THR A 248 -12.57 -26.57 -16.78
CA THR A 248 -11.40 -26.26 -15.96
C THR A 248 -11.50 -26.85 -14.55
N SER A 249 -12.48 -27.73 -14.30
CA SER A 249 -12.80 -28.21 -12.94
C SER A 249 -11.67 -28.99 -12.26
N LYS A 250 -10.70 -29.53 -13.01
CA LYS A 250 -9.50 -30.20 -12.47
C LYS A 250 -8.24 -29.33 -12.49
N VAL A 251 -8.28 -28.14 -13.07
CA VAL A 251 -7.10 -27.28 -13.22
C VAL A 251 -6.67 -26.76 -11.85
N THR A 252 -5.39 -26.89 -11.55
CA THR A 252 -4.78 -26.40 -10.31
C THR A 252 -3.81 -25.24 -10.55
N ASP A 253 -3.25 -25.13 -11.76
CA ASP A 253 -2.22 -24.14 -12.10
C ASP A 253 -2.56 -23.38 -13.40
N MET A 254 -2.69 -22.06 -13.28
CA MET A 254 -2.94 -21.13 -14.39
C MET A 254 -1.84 -20.06 -14.52
N GLU A 255 -0.65 -20.29 -13.94
CA GLU A 255 0.45 -19.32 -13.94
C GLU A 255 0.74 -18.82 -15.36
N GLY A 256 0.67 -17.51 -15.58
CA GLY A 256 1.07 -16.87 -16.82
C GLY A 256 0.35 -17.37 -18.06
N MET A 257 -0.84 -17.99 -17.93
CA MET A 257 -1.54 -18.62 -19.05
C MET A 257 -1.69 -17.70 -20.26
N PHE A 258 -2.04 -16.43 -20.04
CA PHE A 258 -2.18 -15.38 -21.07
C PHE A 258 -1.15 -14.25 -20.94
N LEU A 259 -0.03 -14.49 -20.25
CA LEU A 259 1.08 -13.53 -20.11
C LEU A 259 1.54 -13.04 -21.49
N LEU A 260 1.45 -11.72 -21.73
CA LEU A 260 1.80 -11.06 -22.99
C LEU A 260 1.01 -11.57 -24.22
N ALA A 261 -0.14 -12.22 -24.00
CA ALA A 261 -1.11 -12.49 -25.06
C ALA A 261 -1.93 -11.23 -25.33
N SER A 262 -2.27 -10.93 -26.59
CA SER A 262 -3.11 -9.76 -26.91
C SER A 262 -4.61 -10.10 -26.95
N ALA A 263 -5.00 -11.18 -26.29
CA ALA A 263 -6.35 -11.75 -26.31
C ALA A 263 -7.23 -11.24 -25.16
N ASN A 264 -8.55 -11.27 -25.35
CA ASN A 264 -9.53 -11.08 -24.28
C ASN A 264 -10.43 -12.33 -24.19
N PRO A 265 -9.91 -13.45 -23.64
CA PRO A 265 -10.62 -14.72 -23.67
C PRO A 265 -11.91 -14.67 -22.84
N ASP A 266 -12.98 -15.29 -23.35
CA ASP A 266 -14.18 -15.54 -22.56
C ASP A 266 -13.93 -16.66 -21.56
N VAL A 267 -13.74 -16.28 -20.30
CA VAL A 267 -13.46 -17.15 -19.15
C VAL A 267 -14.61 -17.19 -18.14
N SER A 268 -15.78 -16.64 -18.51
CA SER A 268 -16.92 -16.41 -17.62
C SER A 268 -17.54 -17.70 -17.04
N LYS A 269 -17.34 -18.83 -17.72
CA LYS A 269 -17.89 -20.15 -17.36
C LYS A 269 -16.88 -21.10 -16.70
N TRP A 270 -15.65 -20.66 -16.50
CA TRP A 270 -14.62 -21.51 -15.93
C TRP A 270 -14.92 -21.85 -14.47
N ASN A 271 -14.68 -23.10 -14.10
CA ASN A 271 -14.65 -23.53 -12.71
C ASN A 271 -13.22 -23.41 -12.17
N THR A 272 -12.99 -22.49 -11.25
CA THR A 272 -11.66 -22.24 -10.65
C THR A 272 -11.51 -22.81 -9.23
N SER A 273 -12.47 -23.60 -8.73
CA SER A 273 -12.50 -24.05 -7.32
C SER A 273 -11.34 -24.96 -6.90
N ASN A 274 -10.50 -25.39 -7.84
CA ASN A 274 -9.29 -26.18 -7.59
C ASN A 274 -7.99 -25.44 -7.92
N VAL A 275 -8.07 -24.23 -8.46
CA VAL A 275 -6.89 -23.43 -8.83
C VAL A 275 -6.22 -22.92 -7.56
N THR A 276 -4.91 -23.14 -7.45
CA THR A 276 -4.08 -22.66 -6.34
C THR A 276 -3.10 -21.57 -6.77
N ASN A 277 -2.75 -21.50 -8.06
CA ASN A 277 -1.78 -20.55 -8.61
C ASN A 277 -2.38 -19.76 -9.79
N MET A 278 -2.48 -18.43 -9.65
CA MET A 278 -2.94 -17.51 -10.70
C MET A 278 -1.89 -16.45 -11.06
N LYS A 279 -0.64 -16.65 -10.62
CA LYS A 279 0.46 -15.71 -10.84
C LYS A 279 0.58 -15.31 -12.31
N GLY A 280 0.57 -14.01 -12.59
CA GLY A 280 0.80 -13.41 -13.89
C GLY A 280 -0.17 -13.84 -14.99
N MET A 281 -1.33 -14.43 -14.64
CA MET A 281 -2.23 -15.05 -15.62
C MET A 281 -2.57 -14.12 -16.79
N PHE A 282 -2.80 -12.84 -16.52
CA PHE A 282 -3.07 -11.80 -17.53
C PHE A 282 -1.99 -10.70 -17.56
N ASP A 283 -0.79 -10.94 -17.03
CA ASP A 283 0.30 -9.95 -17.03
C ASP A 283 0.59 -9.47 -18.48
N ARG A 284 0.57 -8.16 -18.66
CA ARG A 284 0.72 -7.41 -19.91
C ARG A 284 -0.15 -7.96 -21.05
N ALA A 285 -1.34 -8.46 -20.75
CA ALA A 285 -2.28 -8.99 -21.74
C ALA A 285 -2.98 -7.88 -22.58
N GLY A 286 -2.32 -6.75 -22.81
CA GLY A 286 -2.80 -5.64 -23.62
C GLY A 286 -4.10 -5.01 -23.08
N ASN A 287 -5.19 -5.17 -23.83
CA ASN A 287 -6.50 -4.59 -23.54
C ASN A 287 -7.47 -5.60 -22.91
N ALA A 288 -6.97 -6.70 -22.36
CA ALA A 288 -7.81 -7.70 -21.71
C ALA A 288 -8.69 -7.06 -20.62
N ASP A 289 -9.95 -7.50 -20.55
CA ASP A 289 -10.91 -7.18 -19.49
C ASP A 289 -11.78 -8.44 -19.29
N PRO A 290 -11.18 -9.53 -18.77
CA PRO A 290 -11.86 -10.81 -18.66
C PRO A 290 -12.95 -10.75 -17.60
N ASP A 291 -14.10 -11.38 -17.87
CA ASP A 291 -15.14 -11.57 -16.86
C ASP A 291 -14.73 -12.69 -15.88
N VAL A 292 -14.23 -12.26 -14.72
CA VAL A 292 -13.75 -13.13 -13.62
C VAL A 292 -14.68 -13.09 -12.39
N SER A 293 -15.88 -12.53 -12.55
CA SER A 293 -16.81 -12.24 -11.45
C SER A 293 -17.34 -13.48 -10.72
N ASN A 294 -17.39 -14.62 -11.42
CA ASN A 294 -17.90 -15.90 -10.91
C ASN A 294 -16.80 -16.86 -10.42
N TRP A 295 -15.54 -16.43 -10.42
CA TRP A 295 -14.43 -17.30 -10.04
C TRP A 295 -14.44 -17.59 -8.53
N ASP A 296 -14.28 -18.88 -8.19
CA ASP A 296 -13.94 -19.32 -6.84
C ASP A 296 -12.42 -19.22 -6.65
N THR A 297 -11.98 -18.32 -5.79
CA THR A 297 -10.56 -18.08 -5.49
C THR A 297 -10.14 -18.61 -4.11
N SER A 298 -11.00 -19.36 -3.41
CA SER A 298 -10.79 -19.70 -1.99
C SER A 298 -9.53 -20.55 -1.72
N LYS A 299 -9.00 -21.22 -2.75
CA LYS A 299 -7.77 -22.02 -2.69
C LYS A 299 -6.54 -21.33 -3.29
N VAL A 300 -6.70 -20.15 -3.90
CA VAL A 300 -5.60 -19.44 -4.55
C VAL A 300 -4.67 -18.89 -3.47
N THR A 301 -3.37 -19.18 -3.61
CA THR A 301 -2.33 -18.71 -2.67
C THR A 301 -1.45 -17.62 -3.26
N ASP A 302 -1.36 -17.54 -4.60
CA ASP A 302 -0.47 -16.62 -5.32
C ASP A 302 -1.24 -15.88 -6.43
N MET A 303 -1.27 -14.54 -6.32
CA MET A 303 -1.86 -13.62 -7.30
C MET A 303 -0.84 -12.58 -7.80
N GLU A 304 0.47 -12.85 -7.64
CA GLU A 304 1.55 -11.97 -8.10
C GLU A 304 1.35 -11.62 -9.58
N ASP A 305 1.48 -10.35 -9.94
CA ASP A 305 1.39 -9.82 -11.31
C ASP A 305 0.08 -10.13 -12.07
N MET A 306 -0.97 -10.68 -11.44
CA MET A 306 -2.11 -11.29 -12.14
C MET A 306 -2.73 -10.41 -13.24
N PHE A 307 -2.87 -9.10 -13.01
CA PHE A 307 -3.36 -8.11 -13.97
C PHE A 307 -2.34 -7.02 -14.30
N SER A 308 -1.07 -7.22 -13.95
CA SER A 308 0.03 -6.27 -14.18
C SER A 308 0.05 -5.83 -15.65
N GLY A 309 0.16 -4.53 -15.92
CA GLY A 309 0.23 -3.97 -17.28
C GLY A 309 -1.04 -4.09 -18.14
N VAL A 310 -2.19 -4.50 -17.59
CA VAL A 310 -3.48 -4.51 -18.30
C VAL A 310 -4.08 -3.09 -18.29
N VAL A 311 -3.59 -2.25 -19.21
CA VAL A 311 -3.80 -0.79 -19.17
C VAL A 311 -5.28 -0.38 -19.20
N ASN A 312 -6.12 -1.14 -19.90
CA ASN A 312 -7.52 -0.80 -20.14
C ASN A 312 -8.54 -1.63 -19.34
N GLY A 313 -8.10 -2.66 -18.61
CA GLY A 313 -8.98 -3.56 -17.88
C GLY A 313 -9.44 -2.98 -16.53
N ASN A 314 -10.60 -3.43 -16.08
CA ASN A 314 -11.11 -3.23 -14.73
C ASN A 314 -11.90 -4.47 -14.29
N PRO A 315 -11.20 -5.62 -14.12
CA PRO A 315 -11.86 -6.89 -13.80
C PRO A 315 -12.66 -6.79 -12.49
N ASP A 316 -13.87 -7.36 -12.49
CA ASP A 316 -14.70 -7.44 -11.28
C ASP A 316 -14.20 -8.53 -10.33
N VAL A 317 -13.51 -8.10 -9.28
CA VAL A 317 -12.91 -8.94 -8.24
C VAL A 317 -13.66 -8.87 -6.90
N SER A 318 -14.88 -8.31 -6.90
CA SER A 318 -15.62 -7.94 -5.68
C SER A 318 -16.14 -9.12 -4.85
N ASN A 319 -16.16 -10.33 -5.43
CA ASN A 319 -16.63 -11.56 -4.78
C ASN A 319 -15.51 -12.57 -4.48
N TRP A 320 -14.26 -12.22 -4.75
CA TRP A 320 -13.14 -13.12 -4.52
C TRP A 320 -12.90 -13.37 -3.03
N ASP A 321 -12.69 -14.64 -2.68
CA ASP A 321 -12.16 -15.04 -1.39
C ASP A 321 -10.63 -15.03 -1.46
N THR A 322 -10.02 -14.04 -0.82
CA THR A 322 -8.55 -13.89 -0.78
C THR A 322 -7.94 -14.45 0.50
N SER A 323 -8.70 -15.15 1.33
CA SER A 323 -8.25 -15.56 2.67
C SER A 323 -7.06 -16.54 2.67
N SER A 324 -6.83 -17.25 1.57
CA SER A 324 -5.68 -18.14 1.37
C SER A 324 -4.47 -17.47 0.70
N VAL A 325 -4.62 -16.25 0.19
CA VAL A 325 -3.57 -15.56 -0.59
C VAL A 325 -2.45 -15.09 0.32
N THR A 326 -1.21 -15.36 -0.08
CA THR A 326 0.00 -14.94 0.62
C THR A 326 0.80 -13.87 -0.15
N ASP A 327 0.73 -13.87 -1.48
CA ASP A 327 1.43 -12.89 -2.33
C ASP A 327 0.46 -12.15 -3.27
N MET A 328 0.49 -10.81 -3.22
CA MET A 328 -0.28 -9.89 -4.07
C MET A 328 0.62 -8.87 -4.77
N GLN A 329 1.92 -9.16 -4.87
CA GLN A 329 2.90 -8.28 -5.51
C GLN A 329 2.44 -7.89 -6.92
N SER A 330 2.52 -6.59 -7.23
CA SER A 330 2.31 -6.02 -8.56
C SER A 330 0.98 -6.38 -9.24
N MET A 331 -0.01 -6.87 -8.48
CA MET A 331 -1.26 -7.43 -9.04
C MET A 331 -1.99 -6.48 -9.98
N PHE A 332 -1.99 -5.18 -9.68
CA PHE A 332 -2.55 -4.08 -10.48
C PHE A 332 -1.49 -3.04 -10.90
N PHE A 333 -0.23 -3.45 -11.01
CA PHE A 333 0.84 -2.56 -11.48
C PHE A 333 0.52 -2.06 -12.89
N ARG A 334 0.55 -0.74 -13.13
CA ARG A 334 0.28 -0.10 -14.44
C ARG A 334 -1.09 -0.44 -15.07
N THR A 335 -2.08 -0.84 -14.28
CA THR A 335 -3.47 -0.96 -14.75
C THR A 335 -4.15 0.40 -14.70
N GLU A 336 -3.82 1.28 -15.65
CA GLU A 336 -4.14 2.71 -15.54
C GLU A 336 -5.64 3.02 -15.35
N LYS A 337 -6.54 2.19 -15.89
CA LYS A 337 -7.99 2.35 -15.77
C LYS A 337 -8.65 1.56 -14.63
N ALA A 338 -7.92 0.69 -13.95
CA ALA A 338 -8.51 -0.16 -12.93
C ALA A 338 -8.82 0.64 -11.65
N ASN A 339 -10.00 0.38 -11.08
CA ASN A 339 -10.40 0.74 -9.73
C ASN A 339 -11.13 -0.45 -9.10
N PRO A 340 -10.41 -1.52 -8.75
CA PRO A 340 -11.02 -2.77 -8.30
C PRO A 340 -11.73 -2.56 -6.95
N ASP A 341 -12.91 -3.17 -6.79
CA ASP A 341 -13.58 -3.26 -5.49
C ASP A 341 -12.94 -4.37 -4.66
N VAL A 342 -12.08 -3.95 -3.73
CA VAL A 342 -11.33 -4.82 -2.80
C VAL A 342 -11.91 -4.79 -1.38
N SER A 343 -13.11 -4.22 -1.20
CA SER A 343 -13.67 -3.92 0.12
C SER A 343 -13.98 -5.17 0.98
N LYS A 344 -14.17 -6.33 0.34
CA LYS A 344 -14.45 -7.62 0.98
C LYS A 344 -13.21 -8.52 1.13
N TRP A 345 -12.06 -8.12 0.61
CA TRP A 345 -10.86 -8.95 0.63
C TRP A 345 -10.37 -9.20 2.05
N ASN A 346 -10.06 -10.46 2.35
CA ASN A 346 -9.35 -10.85 3.55
C ASN A 346 -7.86 -11.01 3.22
N ILE A 347 -7.04 -10.05 3.66
CA ILE A 347 -5.59 -10.03 3.42
C ILE A 347 -4.76 -10.49 4.63
N SER A 348 -5.39 -11.12 5.64
CA SER A 348 -4.74 -11.48 6.92
C SER A 348 -3.59 -12.49 6.79
N ASN A 349 -3.44 -13.14 5.64
CA ASN A 349 -2.35 -14.05 5.31
C ASN A 349 -1.32 -13.46 4.32
N VAL A 350 -1.58 -12.28 3.75
CA VAL A 350 -0.70 -11.64 2.78
C VAL A 350 0.57 -11.14 3.48
N THR A 351 1.72 -11.47 2.92
CA THR A 351 3.04 -11.02 3.39
C THR A 351 3.67 -10.01 2.44
N ASN A 352 3.31 -10.00 1.15
CA ASN A 352 3.91 -9.14 0.13
C ASN A 352 2.86 -8.30 -0.63
N MET A 353 3.02 -6.97 -0.60
CA MET A 353 2.19 -5.99 -1.32
C MET A 353 3.03 -5.04 -2.19
N TYR A 354 4.26 -5.46 -2.52
CA TYR A 354 5.18 -4.70 -3.37
C TYR A 354 4.51 -4.25 -4.67
N GLU A 355 4.57 -2.96 -5.01
CA GLU A 355 4.07 -2.38 -6.28
C GLU A 355 2.58 -2.66 -6.63
N MET A 356 1.76 -3.15 -5.69
CA MET A 356 0.41 -3.67 -5.95
C MET A 356 -0.48 -2.75 -6.78
N PHE A 357 -0.48 -1.43 -6.50
CA PHE A 357 -1.22 -0.40 -7.24
C PHE A 357 -0.30 0.66 -7.86
N GLN A 358 0.98 0.36 -8.05
CA GLN A 358 1.89 1.33 -8.65
C GLN A 358 1.42 1.71 -10.06
N GLU A 359 1.39 3.01 -10.35
CA GLU A 359 0.94 3.61 -11.61
C GLU A 359 -0.50 3.25 -12.03
N ALA A 360 -1.32 2.69 -11.12
CA ALA A 360 -2.74 2.48 -11.32
C ALA A 360 -3.51 3.81 -11.18
N LYS A 361 -3.44 4.65 -12.21
CA LYS A 361 -3.86 6.07 -12.17
C LYS A 361 -5.33 6.26 -11.77
N ALA A 362 -6.24 5.35 -12.12
CA ALA A 362 -7.66 5.42 -11.74
C ALA A 362 -7.97 4.86 -10.34
N ALA A 363 -7.03 4.13 -9.72
CA ALA A 363 -7.30 3.37 -8.51
C ALA A 363 -7.55 4.27 -7.29
N ASN A 364 -8.62 3.97 -6.56
CA ASN A 364 -8.91 4.47 -5.23
C ASN A 364 -9.56 3.35 -4.37
N PRO A 365 -8.80 2.27 -4.09
CA PRO A 365 -9.34 1.09 -3.43
C PRO A 365 -9.73 1.37 -1.98
N GLU A 366 -10.81 0.73 -1.51
CA GLU A 366 -11.23 0.77 -0.10
C GLU A 366 -10.44 -0.25 0.72
N VAL A 367 -9.42 0.24 1.44
CA VAL A 367 -8.42 -0.59 2.14
C VAL A 367 -8.48 -0.45 3.67
N SER A 368 -9.49 0.20 4.23
CA SER A 368 -9.51 0.54 5.67
C SER A 368 -9.73 -0.65 6.60
N ASN A 369 -10.28 -1.75 6.09
CA ASN A 369 -10.58 -2.98 6.83
C ASN A 369 -9.47 -4.04 6.75
N TRP A 370 -8.39 -3.76 6.03
CA TRP A 370 -7.30 -4.70 5.82
C TRP A 370 -6.50 -4.97 7.10
N ASP A 371 -6.36 -6.25 7.47
CA ASP A 371 -5.45 -6.69 8.54
C ASP A 371 -4.04 -6.87 7.99
N THR A 372 -3.24 -5.81 8.06
CA THR A 372 -1.86 -5.80 7.53
C THR A 372 -0.84 -6.42 8.49
N SER A 373 -1.26 -7.09 9.57
CA SER A 373 -0.36 -7.51 10.65
C SER A 373 0.73 -8.50 10.22
N LYS A 374 0.54 -9.24 9.12
CA LYS A 374 1.53 -10.16 8.54
C LYS A 374 2.33 -9.58 7.37
N VAL A 375 1.99 -8.39 6.89
CA VAL A 375 2.67 -7.80 5.74
C VAL A 375 4.11 -7.44 6.12
N GLU A 376 5.05 -7.86 5.28
CA GLU A 376 6.50 -7.65 5.43
C GLU A 376 7.02 -6.60 4.44
N ASN A 377 6.42 -6.50 3.25
CA ASN A 377 6.81 -5.56 2.20
C ASN A 377 5.62 -4.74 1.69
N MET A 378 5.72 -3.41 1.79
CA MET A 378 4.76 -2.42 1.27
C MET A 378 5.40 -1.42 0.30
N SER A 379 6.63 -1.68 -0.17
CA SER A 379 7.31 -0.69 -1.01
C SER A 379 6.58 -0.45 -2.32
N ARG A 380 6.54 0.82 -2.69
CA ARG A 380 5.89 1.36 -3.90
C ARG A 380 4.42 0.99 -4.09
N MET A 381 3.71 0.52 -3.07
CA MET A 381 2.33 0.04 -3.18
C MET A 381 1.39 1.02 -3.92
N PHE A 382 1.50 2.33 -3.68
CA PHE A 382 0.73 3.38 -4.34
C PHE A 382 1.63 4.37 -5.14
N TYR A 383 2.81 3.93 -5.57
CA TYR A 383 3.77 4.76 -6.31
C TYR A 383 3.14 5.31 -7.62
N PHE A 384 3.08 6.62 -7.79
CA PHE A 384 2.39 7.33 -8.88
C PHE A 384 0.91 6.94 -9.11
N ALA A 385 0.23 6.42 -8.07
CA ALA A 385 -1.22 6.21 -8.09
C ALA A 385 -1.95 7.56 -7.85
N SER A 386 -1.99 8.42 -8.87
CA SER A 386 -2.35 9.83 -8.73
C SER A 386 -3.77 10.11 -8.19
N ASN A 387 -4.73 9.19 -8.38
CA ASN A 387 -6.08 9.33 -7.82
C ASN A 387 -6.27 8.69 -6.43
N ALA A 388 -5.31 7.93 -5.93
CA ALA A 388 -5.48 7.17 -4.70
C ALA A 388 -5.60 8.08 -3.46
N THR A 389 -6.60 7.81 -2.64
CA THR A 389 -6.83 8.45 -1.33
C THR A 389 -7.00 7.41 -0.21
N PRO A 390 -6.03 6.49 -0.03
CA PRO A 390 -6.23 5.31 0.80
C PRO A 390 -6.36 5.68 2.29
N ASN A 391 -7.37 5.11 2.95
CA ASN A 391 -7.53 5.22 4.40
C ASN A 391 -6.74 4.12 5.12
N VAL A 392 -5.51 4.45 5.51
CA VAL A 392 -4.55 3.51 6.11
C VAL A 392 -4.38 3.65 7.62
N LYS A 393 -5.30 4.38 8.28
CA LYS A 393 -5.16 4.76 9.70
C LYS A 393 -5.14 3.57 10.66
N ASN A 394 -5.85 2.50 10.31
CA ASN A 394 -6.03 1.32 11.15
C ASN A 394 -5.03 0.19 10.84
N TRP A 395 -4.15 0.38 9.86
CA TRP A 395 -3.15 -0.62 9.50
C TRP A 395 -2.19 -0.89 10.66
N ASN A 396 -1.85 -2.16 10.82
CA ASN A 396 -0.90 -2.66 11.81
C ASN A 396 0.34 -3.16 11.08
N THR A 397 1.50 -2.53 11.29
CA THR A 397 2.70 -2.74 10.47
C THR A 397 3.90 -3.33 11.22
N PRO A 398 3.75 -4.18 12.26
CA PRO A 398 4.86 -4.56 13.11
C PRO A 398 5.90 -5.41 12.38
N ASN A 399 5.51 -6.09 11.30
CA ASN A 399 6.39 -6.97 10.51
C ASN A 399 6.94 -6.28 9.26
N VAL A 400 6.50 -5.06 8.93
CA VAL A 400 6.93 -4.38 7.71
C VAL A 400 8.40 -3.97 7.84
N THR A 401 9.18 -4.32 6.81
CA THR A 401 10.61 -4.00 6.70
C THR A 401 10.89 -2.95 5.64
N ASP A 402 10.10 -2.90 4.56
CA ASP A 402 10.26 -1.96 3.45
C ASP A 402 8.95 -1.21 3.14
N MET A 403 9.03 0.12 3.16
CA MET A 403 7.97 1.08 2.80
C MET A 403 8.49 2.12 1.78
N SER A 404 9.61 1.84 1.13
CA SER A 404 10.27 2.76 0.20
C SER A 404 9.32 3.17 -0.93
N GLY A 405 9.19 4.48 -1.17
CA GLY A 405 8.33 5.05 -2.19
C GLY A 405 6.84 4.70 -2.10
N MET A 406 6.33 4.20 -0.96
CA MET A 406 4.97 3.67 -0.85
C MET A 406 3.88 4.62 -1.39
N PHE A 407 3.99 5.93 -1.16
CA PHE A 407 3.07 6.96 -1.68
C PHE A 407 3.76 7.95 -2.63
N LYS A 408 4.94 7.63 -3.16
CA LYS A 408 5.69 8.57 -3.98
C LYS A 408 4.91 8.94 -5.23
N GLY A 409 4.67 10.22 -5.47
CA GLY A 409 3.90 10.73 -6.61
C GLY A 409 2.40 10.45 -6.54
N ALA A 410 1.88 9.92 -5.42
CA ALA A 410 0.44 9.80 -5.18
C ALA A 410 -0.12 11.18 -4.77
N GLU A 411 -0.33 12.05 -5.76
CA GLU A 411 -0.62 13.48 -5.59
C GLU A 411 -1.82 13.79 -4.68
N LYS A 412 -2.82 12.89 -4.62
CA LYS A 412 -4.00 13.03 -3.76
C LYS A 412 -3.90 12.31 -2.41
N ALA A 413 -2.89 11.46 -2.22
CA ALA A 413 -2.74 10.67 -1.01
C ALA A 413 -2.36 11.58 0.17
N ASN A 414 -3.22 11.62 1.19
CA ASN A 414 -2.98 12.30 2.47
C ASN A 414 -3.18 11.30 3.62
N PRO A 415 -2.31 10.30 3.77
CA PRO A 415 -2.50 9.20 4.71
C PRO A 415 -2.27 9.64 6.17
N ASP A 416 -3.08 9.14 7.10
CA ASP A 416 -2.81 9.22 8.54
C ASP A 416 -2.00 7.99 8.98
N VAL A 417 -0.69 8.16 9.07
CA VAL A 417 0.27 7.10 9.45
C VAL A 417 0.72 7.19 10.92
N SER A 418 0.05 8.02 11.73
CA SER A 418 0.55 8.41 13.06
C SER A 418 0.61 7.26 14.08
N ASN A 419 -0.10 6.16 13.84
CA ASN A 419 -0.15 4.99 14.73
C ASN A 419 0.61 3.77 14.21
N TRP A 420 1.27 3.87 13.06
CA TRP A 420 2.03 2.75 12.50
C TRP A 420 3.18 2.35 13.42
N ASP A 421 3.41 1.04 13.51
CA ASP A 421 4.62 0.49 14.11
C ASP A 421 5.69 0.35 13.02
N ILE A 422 6.78 1.08 13.19
CA ILE A 422 7.88 1.14 12.21
C ILE A 422 9.18 0.61 12.81
N SER A 423 9.10 -0.11 13.94
CA SER A 423 10.30 -0.58 14.65
C SER A 423 11.15 -1.56 13.86
N ASN A 424 10.55 -2.23 12.86
CA ASN A 424 11.23 -3.19 11.98
C ASN A 424 11.55 -2.62 10.59
N VAL A 425 11.07 -1.42 10.26
CA VAL A 425 11.32 -0.79 8.96
C VAL A 425 12.80 -0.44 8.83
N THR A 426 13.40 -0.82 7.71
CA THR A 426 14.79 -0.53 7.34
C THR A 426 14.89 0.39 6.12
N ASP A 427 13.86 0.43 5.28
CA ASP A 427 13.77 1.37 4.15
C ASP A 427 12.40 2.05 4.09
N MET A 428 12.41 3.37 4.13
CA MET A 428 11.28 4.27 3.88
C MET A 428 11.73 5.48 3.06
N LYS A 429 12.79 5.32 2.25
CA LYS A 429 13.25 6.34 1.32
C LYS A 429 12.09 6.76 0.42
N ASP A 430 11.99 8.05 0.14
CA ASP A 430 10.99 8.60 -0.78
C ASP A 430 9.52 8.35 -0.40
N MET A 431 9.21 7.82 0.80
CA MET A 431 7.88 7.27 1.13
C MET A 431 6.70 8.21 0.81
N PHE A 432 6.82 9.51 1.09
CA PHE A 432 5.79 10.51 0.80
C PHE A 432 6.17 11.48 -0.31
N SER A 433 7.27 11.23 -1.03
CA SER A 433 7.83 12.18 -2.00
C SER A 433 6.80 12.52 -3.09
N GLY A 434 6.48 13.79 -3.31
CA GLY A 434 5.47 14.21 -4.29
C GLY A 434 4.02 13.81 -3.95
N SER A 435 3.75 13.33 -2.73
CA SER A 435 2.39 12.99 -2.29
C SER A 435 1.60 14.21 -1.83
N GLY A 436 0.28 14.04 -1.70
CA GLY A 436 -0.64 15.05 -1.16
C GLY A 436 -0.61 15.21 0.37
N ILE A 437 0.42 14.71 1.08
CA ILE A 437 0.46 14.72 2.54
C ILE A 437 0.47 16.16 3.09
N LYS A 438 -0.50 16.46 3.96
CA LYS A 438 -0.65 17.78 4.59
C LYS A 438 -0.11 17.82 6.00
N LYS A 439 -0.30 16.76 6.77
CA LYS A 439 0.00 16.71 8.21
C LYS A 439 0.65 15.40 8.56
N ALA A 440 1.89 15.45 9.04
CA ALA A 440 2.64 14.28 9.48
C ALA A 440 2.99 14.39 10.97
N ASP A 441 2.14 13.85 11.86
CA ASP A 441 2.50 13.68 13.29
C ASP A 441 3.10 12.30 13.50
N LEU A 442 4.41 12.19 13.28
CA LEU A 442 5.18 10.95 13.42
C LEU A 442 5.80 10.80 14.82
N SER A 443 5.38 11.62 15.78
CA SER A 443 6.00 11.69 17.11
C SER A 443 5.94 10.40 17.92
N LYS A 444 5.05 9.46 17.56
CA LYS A 444 4.88 8.16 18.20
C LYS A 444 5.73 7.05 17.59
N TRP A 445 6.26 7.26 16.40
CA TRP A 445 7.06 6.27 15.69
C TRP A 445 8.31 5.90 16.50
N LYS A 446 8.64 4.61 16.49
CA LYS A 446 9.87 4.09 17.07
C LYS A 446 10.73 3.58 15.94
N LEU A 447 11.81 4.30 15.64
CA LEU A 447 12.74 3.90 14.59
C LEU A 447 13.47 2.62 14.99
N ASN A 448 13.79 1.78 13.99
CA ASN A 448 14.74 0.69 14.16
C ASN A 448 16.11 1.28 14.54
N LYS A 449 16.55 1.05 15.77
CA LYS A 449 17.80 1.63 16.33
C LYS A 449 18.95 0.62 16.36
N ASP A 450 18.68 -0.63 16.01
CA ASP A 450 19.49 -1.74 16.53
C ASP A 450 20.54 -2.22 15.52
N GLY A 451 20.55 -1.69 14.29
CA GLY A 451 21.55 -2.01 13.25
C GLY A 451 21.55 -3.49 12.83
N SER A 452 20.72 -4.34 13.44
CA SER A 452 20.59 -5.77 13.19
C SER A 452 20.14 -6.09 11.77
N ASN A 453 19.41 -5.15 11.13
CA ASN A 453 18.94 -5.27 9.75
C ASN A 453 19.45 -4.12 8.83
N GLY A 454 20.56 -3.45 9.18
CA GLY A 454 21.15 -2.36 8.38
C GLY A 454 20.74 -0.95 8.82
N THR A 455 21.37 0.07 8.20
CA THR A 455 21.09 1.50 8.46
C THR A 455 19.74 1.88 7.86
N LEU A 456 18.85 2.49 8.66
CA LEU A 456 17.56 3.00 8.21
C LEU A 456 17.69 3.98 7.04
N GLN A 457 17.21 3.58 5.87
CA GLN A 457 17.15 4.42 4.67
C GLN A 457 15.89 5.29 4.73
N SER A 458 16.06 6.59 4.98
CA SER A 458 14.93 7.53 5.16
C SER A 458 15.14 8.84 4.41
N GLY A 459 16.04 8.86 3.43
CA GLY A 459 16.28 10.02 2.57
C GLY A 459 15.04 10.41 1.76
N HIS A 460 14.89 11.71 1.48
CA HIS A 460 13.88 12.24 0.55
C HIS A 460 12.41 11.89 0.88
N MET A 461 12.08 11.50 2.12
CA MET A 461 10.71 11.10 2.48
C MET A 461 9.68 12.17 2.14
N PHE A 462 10.04 13.44 2.31
CA PHE A 462 9.16 14.59 2.08
C PHE A 462 9.67 15.48 0.94
N ASP A 463 10.32 14.91 -0.07
CA ASP A 463 10.74 15.68 -1.25
C ASP A 463 9.52 16.00 -2.13
N GLY A 464 9.40 17.22 -2.65
CA GLY A 464 8.25 17.64 -3.48
C GLY A 464 6.87 17.60 -2.81
N CYS A 465 6.77 17.61 -1.48
CA CYS A 465 5.49 17.59 -0.76
C CYS A 465 4.84 18.99 -0.71
N GLU A 466 4.35 19.48 -1.85
CA GLU A 466 3.79 20.84 -2.02
C GLU A 466 2.62 21.17 -1.06
N ALA A 467 1.89 20.16 -0.60
CA ALA A 467 0.74 20.30 0.29
C ALA A 467 1.11 20.32 1.78
N LEU A 468 2.36 20.05 2.15
CA LEU A 468 2.78 19.88 3.54
C LEU A 468 2.52 21.14 4.35
N GLU A 469 1.84 21.00 5.49
CA GLU A 469 1.52 22.09 6.40
C GLU A 469 2.31 22.01 7.70
N TYR A 470 2.47 20.80 8.26
CA TYR A 470 3.41 20.55 9.34
C TYR A 470 3.90 19.10 9.40
N LEU A 471 5.07 18.94 10.00
CA LEU A 471 5.73 17.67 10.32
C LEU A 471 6.21 17.70 11.78
N LYS A 472 5.90 16.65 12.55
CA LYS A 472 6.54 16.32 13.82
C LYS A 472 7.25 14.99 13.66
N THR A 473 8.56 14.97 13.82
CA THR A 473 9.34 13.73 13.65
C THR A 473 9.37 12.89 14.93
N PRO A 474 9.65 11.57 14.86
CA PRO A 474 10.12 10.84 16.02
C PRO A 474 11.58 11.23 16.34
N ALA A 475 12.06 10.76 17.50
CA ALA A 475 13.43 10.98 17.91
C ALA A 475 14.42 10.22 17.01
N GLY A 476 15.38 10.94 16.44
CA GLY A 476 16.46 10.37 15.62
C GLY A 476 16.18 10.27 14.13
N LEU A 477 15.01 10.70 13.63
CA LEU A 477 14.72 10.63 12.20
C LEU A 477 15.60 11.60 11.43
N GLY A 478 16.39 11.09 10.48
CA GLY A 478 17.08 11.89 9.47
C GLY A 478 16.35 11.79 8.14
N THR A 479 16.05 12.92 7.50
CA THR A 479 15.37 12.92 6.19
C THR A 479 15.53 14.27 5.49
N ILE A 480 14.96 14.41 4.30
CA ILE A 480 14.91 15.67 3.56
C ILE A 480 13.46 16.11 3.41
N VAL A 481 13.24 17.41 3.64
CA VAL A 481 11.97 18.09 3.39
C VAL A 481 12.18 19.12 2.29
N LYS A 482 11.34 19.06 1.26
CA LYS A 482 11.32 19.98 0.12
C LYS A 482 9.90 20.04 -0.47
N GLY A 483 9.60 21.12 -1.21
CA GLY A 483 8.30 21.37 -1.81
C GLY A 483 7.46 22.36 -1.00
N GLY A 484 6.72 23.19 -1.72
CA GLY A 484 5.87 24.25 -1.19
C GLY A 484 6.57 25.61 -1.19
N ASN A 485 5.95 26.59 -1.85
CA ASN A 485 6.39 27.99 -1.77
C ASN A 485 5.76 28.71 -0.56
N TYR A 486 6.11 28.25 0.64
CA TYR A 486 5.63 28.79 1.91
C TYR A 486 6.78 28.98 2.90
N ASP A 487 6.64 29.93 3.83
CA ASP A 487 7.59 30.09 4.93
C ASP A 487 7.31 29.11 6.06
N PHE A 488 8.25 28.18 6.27
CA PHE A 488 8.26 27.25 7.38
C PHE A 488 9.17 27.71 8.51
N LYS A 489 8.76 27.39 9.72
CA LYS A 489 9.60 27.46 10.92
C LYS A 489 10.07 26.06 11.29
N ILE A 490 11.36 25.91 11.55
CA ILE A 490 12.01 24.63 11.88
C ILE A 490 12.57 24.72 13.29
N ILE A 491 12.05 23.86 14.14
CA ILE A 491 12.37 23.79 15.56
C ILE A 491 12.96 22.43 15.85
N ARG A 492 14.12 22.42 16.50
CA ARG A 492 14.76 21.22 17.03
C ARG A 492 14.56 21.14 18.54
N LEU A 493 14.18 19.96 19.00
CA LEU A 493 13.90 19.60 20.37
C LEU A 493 14.79 18.44 20.79
N LYS A 494 15.33 18.51 22.00
CA LYS A 494 16.04 17.40 22.63
C LYS A 494 15.74 17.37 24.12
N LYS A 495 15.59 16.17 24.67
CA LYS A 495 15.17 16.01 26.05
C LYS A 495 16.24 16.54 27.01
N GLY A 496 15.87 17.52 27.83
CA GLY A 496 16.78 18.15 28.80
C GLY A 496 17.42 19.44 28.30
N ASP A 497 17.32 19.72 27.00
CA ASP A 497 17.87 20.91 26.36
C ASP A 497 16.77 21.97 26.12
N PRO A 498 17.14 23.27 26.07
CA PRO A 498 16.23 24.31 25.63
C PRO A 498 15.81 24.09 24.16
N VAL A 499 14.70 24.72 23.76
CA VAL A 499 14.25 24.71 22.36
C VAL A 499 15.26 25.42 21.47
N THR A 500 15.60 24.83 20.33
CA THR A 500 16.44 25.46 19.30
C THR A 500 15.60 25.82 18.09
N ILE A 501 15.63 27.09 17.67
CA ILE A 501 15.09 27.53 16.38
C ILE A 501 16.22 27.42 15.36
N GLU A 502 16.13 26.49 14.43
CA GLU A 502 17.18 26.32 13.42
C GLU A 502 16.91 27.15 12.18
N LYS A 503 15.63 27.33 11.84
CA LYS A 503 15.19 28.25 10.80
C LYS A 503 13.92 28.96 11.26
N GLU A 504 13.98 30.28 11.30
CA GLU A 504 12.80 31.11 11.57
C GLU A 504 11.92 31.27 10.33
N ASN A 505 12.53 31.27 9.14
CA ASN A 505 11.87 31.25 7.83
C ASN A 505 12.69 30.34 6.90
N GLN A 506 12.09 29.27 6.43
CA GLN A 506 12.63 28.39 5.41
C GLN A 506 11.56 28.24 4.32
N ASN A 507 11.88 28.65 3.11
CA ASN A 507 11.01 28.46 1.95
C ASN A 507 11.51 27.26 1.13
N PHE A 508 10.60 26.40 0.70
CA PHE A 508 10.91 25.15 0.00
C PHE A 508 10.65 25.20 -1.53
N GLY A 509 10.27 26.35 -2.11
CA GLY A 509 9.83 26.46 -3.51
C GLY A 509 10.91 26.59 -4.61
N GLY A 510 12.21 26.48 -4.28
CA GLY A 510 13.33 26.62 -5.23
C GLY A 510 14.12 25.32 -5.50
N MET A 511 15.04 25.33 -6.46
CA MET A 511 15.89 24.15 -6.76
C MET A 511 16.82 23.77 -5.59
N GLU A 512 17.38 24.75 -4.88
CA GLU A 512 18.29 24.58 -3.73
C GLU A 512 17.61 24.69 -2.35
N SER A 513 16.28 24.57 -2.30
CA SER A 513 15.49 24.92 -1.12
C SER A 513 15.40 23.84 -0.04
N ALA A 514 15.97 22.66 -0.28
CA ALA A 514 15.82 21.50 0.59
C ALA A 514 16.38 21.74 2.01
N TYR A 515 15.72 21.15 3.01
CA TYR A 515 16.24 21.11 4.37
C TYR A 515 16.48 19.68 4.82
N VAL A 516 17.71 19.41 5.30
CA VAL A 516 18.10 18.11 5.84
C VAL A 516 17.77 18.06 7.33
N ILE A 517 16.72 17.33 7.68
CA ILE A 517 16.36 17.04 9.07
C ILE A 517 17.43 16.13 9.66
N ASN A 518 17.90 16.49 10.87
CA ASN A 518 18.86 15.70 11.63
C ASN A 518 20.16 15.34 10.89
N ALA A 519 20.74 16.30 10.16
CA ALA A 519 22.00 16.13 9.44
C ALA A 519 23.17 15.64 10.33
N ALA A 520 23.12 15.92 11.64
CA ALA A 520 24.11 15.47 12.62
C ALA A 520 23.86 14.05 13.18
N ASP A 521 22.82 13.35 12.71
CA ASP A 521 22.42 12.01 13.17
C ASP A 521 22.23 11.88 14.71
N ASP A 522 21.65 12.92 15.34
CA ASP A 522 21.37 12.87 16.78
C ASP A 522 20.16 11.97 17.06
N LYS A 523 20.40 10.81 17.69
CA LYS A 523 19.39 9.77 17.97
C LYS A 523 18.26 10.21 18.92
N GLU A 524 18.40 11.36 19.59
CA GLU A 524 17.41 11.90 20.51
C GLU A 524 16.71 13.17 19.98
N ALA A 525 17.19 13.73 18.87
CA ALA A 525 16.64 14.96 18.32
C ALA A 525 15.26 14.72 17.68
N VAL A 526 14.33 15.61 17.97
CA VAL A 526 12.98 15.67 17.39
C VAL A 526 12.82 17.02 16.71
N TYR A 527 12.11 17.05 15.58
CA TYR A 527 11.90 18.26 14.80
C TYR A 527 10.41 18.55 14.67
N HIS A 528 10.06 19.82 14.84
CA HIS A 528 8.77 20.40 14.48
C HIS A 528 9.00 21.35 13.30
N VAL A 529 8.37 21.07 12.16
CA VAL A 529 8.41 21.89 10.95
C VAL A 529 6.97 22.32 10.66
N TYR A 530 6.70 23.61 10.49
CA TYR A 530 5.33 24.06 10.23
C TYR A 530 5.28 25.39 9.47
N ARG A 531 4.25 25.54 8.63
CA ARG A 531 4.00 26.80 7.93
C ARG A 531 3.55 27.90 8.89
N LYS A 532 4.11 29.10 8.74
CA LYS A 532 3.83 30.26 9.62
C LYS A 532 2.52 30.98 9.33
N ASP A 533 1.97 30.80 8.13
CA ASP A 533 0.68 31.37 7.76
C ASP A 533 -0.47 30.62 8.45
N LYS A 534 -0.33 29.30 8.67
CA LYS A 534 -1.35 28.43 9.27
C LYS A 534 -1.12 28.11 10.75
N TYR A 535 0.13 28.06 11.19
CA TYR A 535 0.50 27.58 12.52
C TYR A 535 1.37 28.57 13.29
N VAL A 536 1.31 28.45 14.61
CA VAL A 536 2.10 29.21 15.57
C VAL A 536 2.72 28.27 16.61
N GLY A 537 3.89 28.66 17.13
CA GLY A 537 4.62 27.91 18.15
C GLY A 537 4.25 28.33 19.57
N VAL A 538 4.06 27.36 20.46
CA VAL A 538 4.02 27.59 21.91
C VAL A 538 5.26 26.98 22.55
N THR A 539 6.21 27.83 22.94
CA THR A 539 7.46 27.44 23.59
C THR A 539 7.29 27.49 25.11
N PHE A 540 7.64 26.41 25.80
CA PHE A 540 7.48 26.24 27.23
C PHE A 540 8.79 26.52 27.97
N ASP A 541 8.92 27.74 28.50
CA ASP A 541 10.10 28.21 29.22
C ASP A 541 10.07 27.80 30.69
N LYS A 542 11.17 27.22 31.18
CA LYS A 542 11.29 26.77 32.57
C LYS A 542 11.19 27.90 33.60
N ASN A 543 11.28 29.17 33.21
CA ASN A 543 11.11 30.36 34.04
C ASN A 543 11.94 30.32 35.34
N GLY A 544 13.24 30.10 35.17
CA GLY A 544 14.18 29.91 36.28
C GLY A 544 13.95 28.62 37.08
N GLY A 545 13.44 27.58 36.43
CA GLY A 545 13.48 26.20 36.91
C GLY A 545 14.87 25.58 36.82
N ASP A 546 15.07 24.49 37.55
CA ASP A 546 16.33 23.75 37.60
C ASP A 546 16.49 22.79 36.41
N THR A 547 15.37 22.33 35.81
CA THR A 547 15.36 21.43 34.66
C THR A 547 14.44 21.94 33.56
N GLU A 548 14.74 21.62 32.31
CA GLU A 548 13.82 21.82 31.19
C GLU A 548 12.58 20.93 31.31
N CYS A 549 11.55 21.28 30.54
CA CYS A 549 10.36 20.46 30.35
C CYS A 549 10.47 19.59 29.09
N TRP A 550 9.58 18.60 28.92
CA TRP A 550 9.59 17.72 27.75
C TRP A 550 8.17 17.37 27.32
N PHE A 551 7.70 17.58 26.11
CA PHE A 551 8.18 18.43 25.02
C PHE A 551 8.09 19.92 25.39
N ASN A 552 9.09 20.73 25.02
CA ASN A 552 9.17 22.15 25.37
C ASN A 552 8.75 23.10 24.24
N HIS A 553 8.20 22.57 23.15
CA HIS A 553 7.57 23.33 22.07
C HIS A 553 6.37 22.57 21.53
N GLU A 554 5.36 23.28 21.06
CA GLU A 554 4.17 22.69 20.44
C GLU A 554 3.67 23.53 19.26
N ILE A 555 3.16 22.85 18.23
CA ILE A 555 2.54 23.47 17.05
C ILE A 555 1.05 23.63 17.31
N VAL A 556 0.51 24.83 17.11
CA VAL A 556 -0.91 25.12 17.31
C VAL A 556 -1.48 25.84 16.09
N GLU A 557 -2.64 25.42 15.62
CA GLU A 557 -3.34 26.10 14.52
C GLU A 557 -3.69 27.55 14.92
N LYS A 558 -3.30 28.49 14.07
CA LYS A 558 -3.38 29.92 14.35
C LYS A 558 -4.82 30.38 14.53
N GLY A 559 -5.07 31.14 15.59
CA GLY A 559 -6.39 31.68 15.93
C GLY A 559 -7.34 30.67 16.60
N LYS A 560 -6.94 29.41 16.76
CA LYS A 560 -7.71 28.42 17.54
C LYS A 560 -7.36 28.50 19.03
N THR A 561 -8.20 27.89 19.87
CA THR A 561 -7.82 27.63 21.25
C THR A 561 -6.71 26.59 21.32
N PHE A 562 -5.85 26.65 22.32
CA PHE A 562 -4.66 25.79 22.46
C PHE A 562 -4.99 24.31 22.21
N ASN A 563 -6.05 23.79 22.81
CA ASN A 563 -6.43 22.39 22.63
C ASN A 563 -7.12 22.11 21.27
N ALA A 564 -7.97 23.02 20.79
CA ALA A 564 -8.66 22.83 19.51
C ALA A 564 -7.70 22.93 18.30
N GLY A 565 -6.65 23.74 18.43
CA GLY A 565 -5.57 23.84 17.44
C GLY A 565 -4.52 22.73 17.53
N GLY A 566 -4.76 21.67 18.31
CA GLY A 566 -3.88 20.50 18.42
C GLY A 566 -2.79 20.59 19.51
N GLY A 567 -2.76 21.66 20.30
CA GLY A 567 -1.75 21.89 21.32
C GLY A 567 -1.84 20.94 22.52
N ARG A 568 -0.69 20.39 22.92
CA ARG A 568 -0.50 19.53 24.10
C ARG A 568 0.47 20.19 25.08
N PHE A 569 0.15 20.11 26.37
CA PHE A 569 1.09 20.58 27.40
C PHE A 569 2.28 19.61 27.55
N PRO A 570 3.42 20.08 28.05
CA PRO A 570 4.59 19.24 28.24
C PRO A 570 4.27 18.00 29.08
N SER A 571 4.66 16.82 28.56
CA SER A 571 4.53 15.53 29.24
C SER A 571 5.29 15.49 30.58
N GLN A 572 6.40 16.22 30.67
CA GLN A 572 7.20 16.41 31.88
C GLN A 572 7.33 17.91 32.18
N LYS A 573 6.90 18.33 33.37
CA LYS A 573 7.03 19.71 33.84
C LYS A 573 8.45 20.00 34.35
N PRO A 574 8.89 21.28 34.29
CA PRO A 574 10.19 21.66 34.82
C PRO A 574 10.20 21.56 36.35
N THR A 575 11.34 21.16 36.90
CA THR A 575 11.54 21.09 38.36
C THR A 575 12.12 22.40 38.88
N LYS A 576 11.87 22.71 40.15
CA LYS A 576 12.48 23.85 40.84
C LYS A 576 12.55 23.56 42.32
N LYS A 577 13.70 23.78 42.93
CA LYS A 577 13.95 23.52 44.36
C LYS A 577 12.86 24.17 45.22
N GLU A 578 12.20 23.36 46.05
CA GLU A 578 11.12 23.76 46.99
C GLU A 578 9.84 24.30 46.33
N HIS A 579 9.70 24.17 45.01
CA HIS A 579 8.54 24.64 44.27
C HIS A 579 7.97 23.55 43.36
N VAL A 580 6.69 23.66 43.06
CA VAL A 580 6.01 22.81 42.07
C VAL A 580 5.52 23.70 40.94
N CYS A 581 5.80 23.30 39.70
CA CYS A 581 5.21 23.93 38.52
C CYS A 581 3.71 23.59 38.45
N VAL A 582 2.87 24.62 38.58
CA VAL A 582 1.41 24.47 38.62
C VAL A 582 0.73 24.75 37.27
N GLY A 583 1.47 25.21 36.28
CA GLY A 583 0.98 25.49 34.93
C GLY A 583 1.82 26.54 34.24
N TRP A 584 1.26 27.18 33.22
CA TRP A 584 1.97 28.05 32.30
C TRP A 584 1.27 29.40 32.16
N ALA A 585 2.04 30.46 31.93
CA ALA A 585 1.51 31.80 31.76
C ALA A 585 2.25 32.60 30.67
N LYS A 586 1.56 33.55 30.04
CA LYS A 586 2.16 34.43 29.01
C LYS A 586 3.17 35.44 29.57
N ASN A 587 3.20 35.64 30.89
CA ASN A 587 4.10 36.59 31.56
C ASN A 587 4.95 35.85 32.60
N ALA A 588 6.27 36.03 32.53
CA ALA A 588 7.24 35.42 33.44
C ALA A 588 6.98 35.73 34.94
N LYS A 589 6.35 36.87 35.24
CA LYS A 589 6.02 37.31 36.61
C LYS A 589 4.63 36.85 37.09
N ALA A 590 3.89 36.09 36.30
CA ALA A 590 2.54 35.67 36.66
C ALA A 590 2.52 34.75 37.90
N THR A 591 1.58 35.00 38.81
CA THR A 591 1.40 34.19 40.04
C THR A 591 0.38 33.06 39.88
N LYS A 592 -0.34 33.03 38.76
CA LYS A 592 -1.33 32.01 38.39
C LYS A 592 -1.17 31.63 36.92
N PRO A 593 -1.33 30.35 36.55
CA PRO A 593 -1.39 29.94 35.15
C PRO A 593 -2.55 30.62 34.41
N ASN A 594 -2.30 31.09 33.20
CA ASN A 594 -3.31 31.67 32.30
C ASN A 594 -3.22 31.16 30.85
N ILE A 595 -2.28 30.25 30.57
CA ILE A 595 -2.29 29.41 29.37
C ILE A 595 -2.93 28.09 29.77
N ILE A 596 -4.17 27.91 29.34
CA ILE A 596 -5.03 26.75 29.57
C ILE A 596 -5.55 26.22 28.23
N LYS A 597 -6.26 25.09 28.23
CA LYS A 597 -6.79 24.46 27.01
C LYS A 597 -7.59 25.41 26.10
N ASN A 598 -8.31 26.36 26.69
CA ASN A 598 -9.18 27.29 25.97
C ASN A 598 -8.50 28.63 25.63
N THR A 599 -7.21 28.78 25.92
CA THR A 599 -6.47 30.01 25.57
C THR A 599 -6.30 30.08 24.05
N VAL A 600 -6.76 31.15 23.42
CA VAL A 600 -6.53 31.40 21.98
C VAL A 600 -5.06 31.74 21.72
N VAL A 601 -4.51 31.15 20.66
CA VAL A 601 -3.11 31.34 20.23
C VAL A 601 -3.11 31.83 18.78
N ASP A 602 -2.82 33.09 18.59
CA ASP A 602 -2.86 33.83 17.31
C ASP A 602 -1.48 34.20 16.76
N LYS A 603 -0.46 34.08 17.60
CA LYS A 603 0.96 34.31 17.30
C LYS A 603 1.82 33.40 18.16
N ASP A 604 3.11 33.34 17.89
CA ASP A 604 4.05 32.61 18.72
C ASP A 604 3.98 33.07 20.18
N VAL A 605 3.94 32.11 21.11
CA VAL A 605 3.80 32.36 22.55
C VAL A 605 4.96 31.74 23.31
N MET A 606 5.63 32.56 24.10
CA MET A 606 6.47 32.07 25.20
C MET A 606 5.60 31.82 26.44
N ALA A 607 5.49 30.55 26.83
CA ALA A 607 4.73 30.07 27.96
C ALA A 607 5.67 29.83 29.15
N TYR A 608 5.64 30.71 30.14
CA TYR A 608 6.51 30.65 31.31
C TYR A 608 5.93 29.76 32.41
N ALA A 609 6.75 28.86 32.97
CA ALA A 609 6.35 28.03 34.09
C ALA A 609 5.95 28.87 35.32
N VAL A 610 4.79 28.58 35.89
CA VAL A 610 4.31 29.23 37.13
C VAL A 610 4.60 28.31 38.31
N TYR A 611 5.36 28.82 39.28
CA TYR A 611 5.77 28.07 40.46
C TYR A 611 4.96 28.43 41.69
N LYS A 612 4.59 27.41 42.47
CA LYS A 612 4.09 27.59 43.84
C LYS A 612 5.00 26.87 44.81
N LEU A 613 5.23 27.48 45.98
CA LEU A 613 5.99 26.87 47.05
C LEU A 613 5.36 25.53 47.43
N GLU A 614 6.16 24.47 47.50
CA GLU A 614 5.68 23.13 47.86
C GLU A 614 5.37 23.11 49.36
N VAL A 615 4.11 23.40 49.73
CA VAL A 615 3.69 23.37 51.14
C VAL A 615 3.44 21.91 51.56
N PRO A 616 4.11 21.40 52.61
CA PRO A 616 3.89 20.04 53.10
C PRO A 616 2.42 19.80 53.48
N LYS A 617 1.79 18.78 52.89
CA LYS A 617 0.41 18.38 53.27
C LYS A 617 0.41 17.84 54.72
N LEU A 618 -0.21 18.59 55.63
CA LEU A 618 -0.34 18.25 57.05
C LEU A 618 -1.65 17.46 57.29
N LYS A 619 -1.52 16.19 57.71
CA LYS A 619 -2.65 15.37 58.19
C LYS A 619 -2.67 15.35 59.73
N MET A 620 -3.84 15.64 60.29
CA MET A 620 -4.08 15.66 61.74
C MET A 620 -5.10 14.60 62.11
N LYS A 621 -4.84 13.82 63.16
CA LYS A 621 -5.80 12.84 63.68
C LYS A 621 -5.82 12.88 65.19
N VAL A 622 -6.97 13.23 65.77
CA VAL A 622 -7.21 13.13 67.22
C VAL A 622 -7.80 11.76 67.51
N ARG A 623 -7.26 11.06 68.51
CA ARG A 623 -7.77 9.75 68.96
C ARG A 623 -7.82 9.71 70.48
N VAL A 624 -8.80 9.02 71.04
CA VAL A 624 -8.79 8.67 72.46
C VAL A 624 -7.89 7.44 72.65
N LYS A 625 -7.00 7.50 73.64
CA LYS A 625 -6.13 6.38 74.04
C LYS A 625 -6.23 6.15 75.54
N LYS A 626 -6.17 4.90 75.97
CA LYS A 626 -5.97 4.54 77.38
C LYS A 626 -4.46 4.54 77.66
N ILE A 627 -4.02 5.29 78.66
CA ILE A 627 -2.63 5.28 79.15
C ILE A 627 -2.60 4.88 80.63
N ARG A 628 -1.50 4.27 81.06
CA ARG A 628 -1.29 3.85 82.46
C ARG A 628 -0.73 5.04 83.25
N LYS A 629 -1.34 5.37 84.39
CA LYS A 629 -0.83 6.38 85.35
C LYS A 629 -0.84 5.71 86.72
N GLY A 630 0.32 5.21 87.17
CA GLY A 630 0.40 4.30 88.32
C GLY A 630 -0.36 2.99 88.07
N ARG A 631 -1.15 2.53 89.05
CA ARG A 631 -2.00 1.31 88.93
C ARG A 631 -3.30 1.53 88.12
N LYS A 632 -3.68 2.76 87.78
CA LYS A 632 -4.95 3.10 87.07
C LYS A 632 -4.75 3.34 85.56
N ARG A 633 -5.73 2.93 84.74
CA ARG A 633 -5.80 3.26 83.30
C ARG A 633 -6.72 4.47 83.08
N ILE A 634 -6.20 5.55 82.50
CA ILE A 634 -6.96 6.77 82.21
C ILE A 634 -7.13 6.99 80.69
N LYS A 635 -8.29 7.49 80.26
CA LYS A 635 -8.56 7.90 78.86
C LYS A 635 -8.02 9.32 78.61
N VAL A 636 -7.15 9.47 77.62
CA VAL A 636 -6.61 10.77 77.16
C VAL A 636 -6.85 10.97 75.67
N ARG A 637 -6.99 12.23 75.22
CA ARG A 637 -7.01 12.57 73.80
C ARG A 637 -5.57 12.77 73.32
N VAL A 638 -5.19 12.14 72.21
CA VAL A 638 -3.86 12.25 71.61
C VAL A 638 -4.01 12.81 70.21
N LEU A 639 -3.38 13.95 69.96
CA LEU A 639 -3.21 14.50 68.62
C LEU A 639 -2.00 13.84 67.97
N THR A 640 -2.22 13.18 66.83
CA THR A 640 -1.14 12.70 65.96
C THR A 640 -1.03 13.62 64.75
N LEU A 641 0.16 14.17 64.55
CA LEU A 641 0.52 14.95 63.37
C LEU A 641 1.31 14.05 62.42
N ARG A 642 0.93 14.04 61.15
CA ARG A 642 1.67 13.37 60.08
C ARG A 642 1.82 14.33 58.93
N PHE A 643 3.02 14.52 58.43
CA PHE A 643 3.24 15.27 57.19
C PHE A 643 4.38 14.64 56.40
N ARG A 644 4.32 14.81 55.08
CA ARG A 644 5.37 14.38 54.18
C ARG A 644 6.39 15.53 54.11
N PRO A 645 7.64 15.36 54.55
CA PRO A 645 8.66 16.38 54.36
C PRO A 645 9.00 16.48 52.87
N SER A 646 9.36 17.68 52.40
CA SER A 646 10.02 17.82 51.09
C SER A 646 11.42 17.18 51.15
N LYS A 647 11.96 16.75 50.00
CA LYS A 647 13.22 15.97 49.90
C LYS A 647 14.47 16.65 50.51
N ALA A 648 14.42 17.93 50.90
CA ALA A 648 15.59 18.73 51.28
C ALA A 648 15.57 19.31 52.72
N ALA A 649 14.68 18.88 53.60
CA ALA A 649 14.49 19.53 54.91
C ALA A 649 14.87 18.65 56.12
N SER A 650 15.87 19.08 56.88
CA SER A 650 16.21 18.55 58.20
C SER A 650 15.64 19.47 59.31
N GLY A 651 15.04 18.87 60.36
CA GLY A 651 14.68 19.59 61.59
C GLY A 651 13.34 20.35 61.62
N TYR A 652 12.22 19.62 61.61
CA TYR A 652 10.88 20.21 61.80
C TYR A 652 10.47 20.28 63.28
N GLU A 653 9.79 21.35 63.70
CA GLU A 653 9.09 21.42 64.99
C GLU A 653 7.64 21.87 64.82
N ALA A 654 6.73 21.35 65.66
CA ALA A 654 5.36 21.84 65.75
C ALA A 654 5.13 22.46 67.12
N LYS A 655 4.44 23.60 67.18
CA LYS A 655 4.05 24.26 68.43
C LYS A 655 2.52 24.25 68.53
N VAL A 656 1.99 23.80 69.65
CA VAL A 656 0.56 23.85 69.95
C VAL A 656 0.34 24.81 71.10
N VAL A 657 -0.51 25.81 70.92
CA VAL A 657 -0.95 26.69 72.00
C VAL A 657 -2.27 26.15 72.53
N ILE A 658 -2.27 25.78 73.80
CA ILE A 658 -3.44 25.24 74.50
C ILE A 658 -3.69 26.15 75.69
N ARG A 659 -4.83 26.85 75.69
CA ARG A 659 -5.21 27.81 76.75
C ARG A 659 -4.08 28.80 77.08
N GLY A 660 -3.56 29.49 76.06
CA GLY A 660 -2.47 30.47 76.20
C GLY A 660 -1.05 29.88 76.36
N LYS A 661 -0.90 28.61 76.73
CA LYS A 661 0.43 27.99 76.95
C LYS A 661 0.97 27.29 75.70
N VAL A 662 2.20 27.62 75.31
CA VAL A 662 2.91 27.01 74.16
C VAL A 662 3.48 25.64 74.56
N ARG A 663 3.16 24.60 73.80
CA ARG A 663 3.74 23.25 73.91
C ARG A 663 4.50 22.90 72.62
N LYS A 664 5.78 22.54 72.74
CA LYS A 664 6.61 22.08 71.60
C LYS A 664 6.45 20.57 71.38
N ILE A 665 6.27 20.14 70.14
CA ILE A 665 6.24 18.73 69.73
C ILE A 665 7.51 18.44 68.95
N LYS A 666 8.35 17.55 69.48
CA LYS A 666 9.48 17.00 68.74
C LYS A 666 8.96 16.02 67.69
N LEU A 667 9.38 16.23 66.44
CA LEU A 667 8.94 15.46 65.30
C LEU A 667 10.00 14.41 64.94
N LYS A 668 9.59 13.15 64.72
CA LYS A 668 10.50 12.02 64.44
C LYS A 668 10.13 11.30 63.14
N LYS A 669 11.09 10.64 62.50
CA LYS A 669 10.87 9.81 61.29
C LYS A 669 9.87 8.68 61.61
N GLY A 670 8.90 8.46 60.73
CA GLY A 670 7.80 7.50 60.94
C GLY A 670 8.26 6.04 61.07
N ARG A 671 7.54 5.22 61.85
CA ARG A 671 7.82 3.78 62.04
C ARG A 671 7.12 2.92 60.97
N LYS A 672 7.90 2.07 60.30
CA LYS A 672 7.60 0.95 59.35
C LYS A 672 6.53 1.15 58.25
N LYS A 673 5.29 1.59 58.50
CA LYS A 673 4.26 1.89 57.46
C LYS A 673 4.30 3.33 56.90
N LEU A 674 5.16 4.18 57.45
CA LEU A 674 5.21 5.63 57.20
C LEU A 674 6.63 6.09 56.80
N LYS A 675 7.44 5.23 56.19
CA LYS A 675 8.75 5.59 55.64
C LYS A 675 8.54 6.73 54.64
N GLY A 676 8.97 7.94 54.99
CA GLY A 676 8.72 9.17 54.21
C GLY A 676 7.74 10.16 54.85
N PHE A 677 7.19 9.90 56.04
CA PHE A 677 6.45 10.89 56.82
C PHE A 677 7.15 11.19 58.13
N ILE A 678 7.11 12.45 58.54
CA ILE A 678 7.50 12.87 59.88
C ILE A 678 6.25 12.89 60.77
N VAL A 679 6.38 12.36 61.98
CA VAL A 679 5.26 12.15 62.90
C VAL A 679 5.56 12.76 64.26
N GLY A 680 4.57 13.47 64.80
CA GLY A 680 4.57 14.02 66.16
C GLY A 680 3.32 13.62 66.92
N LYS A 681 3.42 13.54 68.25
CA LYS A 681 2.27 13.28 69.12
C LYS A 681 2.29 14.21 70.33
N ILE A 682 1.11 14.66 70.74
CA ILE A 682 0.91 15.40 72.00
C ILE A 682 -0.40 14.97 72.64
N VAL A 683 -0.42 14.94 73.98
CA VAL A 683 -1.63 14.70 74.78
C VAL A 683 -2.39 16.02 74.91
N LEU A 684 -3.69 15.99 74.65
CA LEU A 684 -4.60 17.12 74.76
C LEU A 684 -5.45 17.05 76.05
N PRO A 685 -5.84 18.19 76.63
CA PRO A 685 -6.80 18.23 77.74
C PRO A 685 -8.19 17.72 77.32
N ARG A 686 -9.03 17.37 78.31
CA ARG A 686 -10.37 16.78 78.08
C ARG A 686 -11.36 17.73 77.39
N ARG A 687 -11.26 19.05 77.62
CA ARG A 687 -12.15 20.09 77.06
C ARG A 687 -11.36 21.37 76.72
N GLY A 688 -11.75 22.05 75.64
CA GLY A 688 -11.26 23.38 75.25
C GLY A 688 -10.65 23.43 73.85
N LYS A 689 -10.55 24.64 73.29
CA LYS A 689 -9.96 24.90 71.97
C LYS A 689 -8.45 25.14 72.07
N GLY A 690 -7.71 24.78 71.02
CA GLY A 690 -6.28 25.06 70.91
C GLY A 690 -5.88 25.46 69.49
N PHE A 691 -4.86 26.32 69.36
CA PHE A 691 -4.30 26.67 68.06
C PHE A 691 -3.04 25.88 67.81
N LEU A 692 -2.99 25.17 66.69
CA LEU A 692 -1.78 24.58 66.18
C LEU A 692 -1.05 25.56 65.29
N TYR A 693 0.23 25.78 65.58
CA TYR A 693 1.18 26.45 64.72
C TYR A 693 2.24 25.46 64.28
N PHE A 694 2.16 25.05 63.02
CA PHE A 694 3.24 24.27 62.40
C PHE A 694 4.22 25.23 61.74
N ARG A 695 5.52 25.05 61.98
CA ARG A 695 6.57 25.77 61.25
C ARG A 695 7.58 24.75 60.72
N GLY A 696 7.76 24.71 59.41
CA GLY A 696 8.90 24.00 58.81
C GLY A 696 10.13 24.91 58.82
N PHE A 697 11.31 24.38 59.09
CA PHE A 697 12.55 25.13 59.02
C PHE A 697 13.57 24.41 58.16
N LYS A 698 14.40 25.17 57.46
CA LYS A 698 15.57 24.65 56.75
C LYS A 698 16.80 25.40 57.23
N LYS A 699 17.85 24.66 57.62
CA LYS A 699 19.15 25.26 57.98
C LYS A 699 19.99 25.36 56.70
N ILE A 700 20.35 26.56 56.28
CA ILE A 700 21.20 26.82 55.11
C ILE A 700 22.40 27.63 55.62
N LYS A 701 23.63 27.17 55.38
CA LYS A 701 24.88 27.84 55.81
C LYS A 701 24.85 28.33 57.27
N GLY A 702 24.45 27.47 58.20
CA GLY A 702 24.37 27.80 59.64
C GLY A 702 23.14 28.61 60.07
N LYS A 703 22.47 29.34 59.17
CA LYS A 703 21.27 30.16 59.46
C LYS A 703 19.98 29.34 59.35
N LYS A 704 19.06 29.53 60.30
CA LYS A 704 17.72 28.89 60.29
C LYS A 704 16.76 29.76 59.47
N HIS A 705 16.29 29.26 58.33
CA HIS A 705 15.24 29.91 57.56
C HIS A 705 13.87 29.45 58.04
N TYR A 706 13.01 30.42 58.38
CA TYR A 706 11.69 30.18 58.95
C TYR A 706 10.67 29.94 57.83
N GLY A 707 10.15 28.72 57.71
CA GLY A 707 9.09 28.39 56.75
C GLY A 707 7.68 28.78 57.24
N ILE A 708 6.70 28.58 56.36
CA ILE A 708 5.29 28.96 56.50
C ILE A 708 4.70 28.51 57.85
N LYS A 709 4.06 29.45 58.55
CA LYS A 709 3.30 29.23 59.78
C LYS A 709 1.88 28.82 59.43
N ILE A 710 1.55 27.53 59.54
CA ILE A 710 0.16 27.08 59.37
C ILE A 710 -0.55 27.22 60.72
N LYS A 711 -1.56 28.11 60.80
CA LYS A 711 -2.45 28.25 61.96
C LYS A 711 -3.70 27.39 61.73
N LYS A 712 -4.00 26.46 62.64
CA LYS A 712 -5.24 25.68 62.59
C LYS A 712 -5.88 25.57 63.97
N LEU A 713 -7.17 25.87 64.06
CA LEU A 713 -7.95 25.67 65.27
C LEU A 713 -8.26 24.17 65.42
N ILE A 714 -8.04 23.63 66.62
CA ILE A 714 -8.44 22.28 67.03
C ILE A 714 -9.49 22.44 68.12
N LYS A 715 -10.64 21.79 67.95
CA LYS A 715 -11.73 21.73 68.93
C LYS A 715 -11.62 20.47 69.80
#